data_AF-A0A955DQE9-F1
#
_entry.id   AF-A0A955DQE9-F1
#
_cell.length_a   1.000
_cell.length_b   1.000
_cell.length_c   1.000
_cell.angle_alpha   90.00
_cell.angle_beta   90.00
_cell.angle_gamma   90.00
#
_symmetry.space_group_name_H-M   'P 1'
#
loop_
_entity.id
_entity.type
_entity.pdbx_description
1 polymer ?
#
loop_
_entity_poly.entity_id
_entity_poly.type
_entity_poly.pdbx_seq_one_letter_code
_entity_poly.pdbx_strand_id
1 'polypeptide(L)'
;MILAVMMLIIVFNLDDPNKVEKTAEKDPFDGVEHLDVPTPLNLDGPTTDGAPLATESSVALPQGGWIQTTNDQGELAQQYRAASLDPNPPGARTGSVAMQGLEAQLFLKDGRIVTLDGDEALVYAPNNVLNEGRINGNVVIRIFEPESLTADLADETPTVEIHTTEATFDNFSGEINCPDHIDVQTSNAHFVGNGLLITINETRGRIEYLRVDDVDFIRFLADDAMATAVARNTPRPAHRVSLASMRTQATPEDAKESPASRRKKAAKAPAVKPVQFYVATLETGIRIVQGDSTPWREATGDVLRLVFAFEGTDTSSESPPAAPPSAETDDSTEAPAAPSTESPSDIDTTAMRAPSRLTDVFTGSVFGAMQDGSAASTPRRGGLFQPDVPDDVITVTCEGPLVMVPATEPADQLAGADHMRLGIIANDSAPVTLRDYRDQLTATFGDIMFEAPNDRVTMTAGSRMPVIVTSPDLDGEGETFIYDRAQNLASFRGAGWLLPRQAAMRDAGPSPDPSLAPAGDSESINRLRIAWTRGADFELANIEPDNRLALRKVHIDGDVDIESDRGRIACDEIDLALYISDDGQSVPESMLATGNVQARDDSLTLRASELEVIFRPESFLKCADGAASPAADDGDHVFGGTSRIRQLTARSNVRLLLTDGSYSFSDELFADTDAQTVRLAGEHVLIATDRMALRTANRIDVHRTKGLVWSDWPGEARIYDQPLMLADGADDRFETVNALFDADSTMPSDLRIRWSDGMTLTFTEPTAPEGTDPAVVTNTDPAITGVLFRGNVRVDAPEGSMAGDELDLALTVGDDGTSSPSRLHVVGRVSAHDPDLSLWTDDLVVTFRAPEDRPAKSSVT
;
A
#
# COMPACT_ATOMS: atom_id res chain seq x y z
N MET A 1 -12.30 49.93 -0.81
CA MET A 1 -12.38 49.87 0.67
C MET A 1 -13.15 48.64 1.12
N ILE A 2 -14.48 48.55 0.91
CA ILE A 2 -15.31 47.40 1.33
C ILE A 2 -14.79 46.04 0.78
N LEU A 3 -14.32 45.99 -0.47
CA LEU A 3 -13.78 44.77 -1.10
C LEU A 3 -12.50 44.19 -0.44
N ALA A 4 -11.65 45.00 0.20
CA ALA A 4 -10.42 44.51 0.86
C ALA A 4 -10.72 43.59 2.07
N VAL A 5 -11.99 43.52 2.45
CA VAL A 5 -12.53 42.82 3.60
C VAL A 5 -13.38 41.63 3.17
N MET A 6 -14.09 41.71 2.03
CA MET A 6 -14.46 40.50 1.28
C MET A 6 -13.21 39.64 1.00
N MET A 7 -12.09 40.29 0.65
CA MET A 7 -10.79 39.64 0.42
C MET A 7 -10.32 38.71 1.54
N LEU A 8 -10.82 38.92 2.76
CA LEU A 8 -10.33 38.30 3.98
C LEU A 8 -11.42 37.50 4.72
N ILE A 9 -12.69 37.73 4.38
CA ILE A 9 -13.83 36.91 4.78
C ILE A 9 -13.91 35.65 3.92
N ILE A 10 -13.60 35.76 2.63
CA ILE A 10 -13.64 34.64 1.69
C ILE A 10 -12.59 33.56 2.01
N VAL A 11 -11.38 33.96 2.44
CA VAL A 11 -10.35 33.04 3.00
C VAL A 11 -10.86 32.24 4.21
N PHE A 12 -11.96 32.66 4.85
CA PHE A 12 -12.60 32.00 5.99
C PHE A 12 -14.09 31.63 5.76
N ASN A 13 -14.57 31.59 4.52
CA ASN A 13 -15.91 31.10 4.16
C ASN A 13 -15.86 29.71 3.47
N LEU A 14 -14.71 29.04 3.54
CA LEU A 14 -14.50 27.64 3.14
C LEU A 14 -15.27 26.59 3.99
N ASP A 15 -16.02 27.00 5.03
CA ASP A 15 -16.61 26.10 6.04
C ASP A 15 -18.15 26.03 6.03
N ASP A 16 -18.90 26.93 5.36
CA ASP A 16 -20.38 26.82 5.21
C ASP A 16 -21.00 27.72 4.12
N PRO A 17 -21.43 27.14 2.98
CA PRO A 17 -22.36 27.83 2.09
C PRO A 17 -23.41 26.89 1.44
N ASN A 18 -24.55 26.59 2.08
CA ASN A 18 -25.82 26.29 1.35
C ASN A 18 -27.08 26.05 2.22
N LYS A 19 -28.18 26.79 1.98
CA LYS A 19 -29.57 26.32 2.25
C LYS A 19 -30.59 26.88 1.24
N VAL A 20 -31.08 26.02 0.32
CA VAL A 20 -32.37 26.19 -0.39
C VAL A 20 -33.04 24.83 -0.56
N GLU A 21 -34.04 24.52 0.27
CA GLU A 21 -34.74 23.23 0.24
C GLU A 21 -35.76 23.09 -0.90
N LYS A 22 -35.99 21.84 -1.35
CA LYS A 22 -37.16 21.43 -2.13
C LYS A 22 -37.84 20.22 -1.50
N THR A 23 -39.14 20.33 -1.25
CA THR A 23 -39.97 19.28 -0.64
C THR A 23 -40.50 18.29 -1.68
N ALA A 24 -40.53 16.99 -1.35
CA ALA A 24 -41.14 15.94 -2.18
C ALA A 24 -42.31 15.23 -1.46
N GLU A 25 -43.29 14.77 -2.25
CA GLU A 25 -44.56 14.16 -1.79
C GLU A 25 -44.56 12.62 -2.02
N LYS A 26 -45.45 11.87 -1.36
CA LYS A 26 -45.19 10.47 -0.95
C LYS A 26 -46.29 9.46 -1.35
N ASP A 27 -45.88 8.19 -1.53
CA ASP A 27 -46.65 6.93 -1.31
C ASP A 27 -47.83 6.61 -2.30
N PRO A 28 -48.48 5.39 -2.31
CA PRO A 28 -48.18 4.08 -1.67
C PRO A 28 -48.58 2.75 -2.45
N PHE A 29 -48.36 1.57 -1.82
CA PHE A 29 -49.09 0.25 -1.90
C PHE A 29 -48.90 -0.75 -3.10
N ASP A 30 -49.10 -2.10 -3.00
CA ASP A 30 -49.06 -3.13 -1.91
C ASP A 30 -49.26 -4.60 -2.44
N GLY A 31 -48.70 -5.62 -1.76
CA GLY A 31 -49.08 -7.07 -1.66
C GLY A 31 -49.08 -8.06 -2.86
N VAL A 32 -49.19 -9.40 -2.71
CA VAL A 32 -49.13 -10.38 -1.58
C VAL A 32 -49.12 -11.87 -2.11
N GLU A 33 -48.34 -12.79 -1.51
CA GLU A 33 -48.44 -14.31 -1.40
C GLU A 33 -48.68 -15.22 -2.67
N HIS A 34 -48.48 -16.56 -2.74
CA HIS A 34 -48.16 -17.67 -1.79
C HIS A 34 -47.52 -18.94 -2.47
N LEU A 35 -47.33 -20.02 -1.67
CA LEU A 35 -46.85 -21.42 -1.89
C LEU A 35 -47.38 -22.20 -3.15
N ASP A 36 -46.88 -23.38 -3.60
CA ASP A 36 -46.40 -24.61 -2.89
C ASP A 36 -45.61 -25.66 -3.76
N VAL A 37 -45.19 -26.80 -3.16
CA VAL A 37 -44.34 -27.93 -3.71
C VAL A 37 -45.17 -29.20 -4.17
N PRO A 38 -44.68 -30.43 -4.57
CA PRO A 38 -43.40 -31.17 -4.31
C PRO A 38 -42.80 -32.12 -5.44
N THR A 39 -41.83 -32.98 -5.06
CA THR A 39 -41.10 -34.07 -5.81
C THR A 39 -41.88 -35.41 -5.99
N PRO A 40 -41.44 -36.43 -6.79
CA PRO A 40 -40.67 -37.60 -6.24
C PRO A 40 -39.80 -38.54 -7.19
N LEU A 41 -38.81 -39.25 -6.59
CA LEU A 41 -38.30 -40.67 -6.73
C LEU A 41 -38.34 -41.46 -8.10
N ASN A 42 -37.46 -42.42 -8.53
CA ASN A 42 -36.71 -43.51 -7.83
C ASN A 42 -35.88 -44.48 -8.76
N LEU A 43 -35.01 -45.33 -8.15
CA LEU A 43 -34.62 -46.76 -8.44
C LEU A 43 -33.60 -47.22 -9.55
N ASP A 44 -32.50 -47.86 -9.07
CA ASP A 44 -31.86 -49.19 -9.34
C ASP A 44 -31.95 -49.90 -10.73
N GLY A 45 -31.01 -50.74 -11.22
CA GLY A 45 -29.85 -51.45 -10.64
C GLY A 45 -29.06 -52.32 -11.69
N PRO A 46 -28.16 -53.28 -11.30
CA PRO A 46 -26.96 -53.70 -12.08
C PRO A 46 -26.96 -55.14 -12.70
N THR A 47 -25.86 -55.58 -13.34
CA THR A 47 -25.52 -57.01 -13.62
C THR A 47 -24.02 -57.27 -13.94
N THR A 48 -23.57 -58.53 -13.89
CA THR A 48 -22.14 -58.96 -13.74
C THR A 48 -21.67 -60.05 -14.74
N ASP A 49 -20.36 -60.35 -14.70
CA ASP A 49 -19.63 -61.61 -15.02
C ASP A 49 -19.08 -61.93 -16.44
N GLY A 50 -17.82 -62.44 -16.46
CA GLY A 50 -17.30 -63.33 -17.51
C GLY A 50 -15.78 -63.29 -17.80
N ALA A 51 -15.01 -64.28 -17.35
CA ALA A 51 -13.59 -64.52 -17.73
C ALA A 51 -13.36 -66.00 -18.14
N PRO A 52 -12.33 -66.34 -18.96
CA PRO A 52 -11.30 -67.30 -18.46
C PRO A 52 -9.88 -67.29 -19.12
N LEU A 53 -8.84 -67.58 -18.30
CA LEU A 53 -7.65 -68.48 -18.48
C LEU A 53 -6.80 -68.51 -19.79
N ALA A 54 -5.49 -68.84 -19.82
CA ALA A 54 -4.26 -68.65 -19.01
C ALA A 54 -3.19 -69.71 -19.44
N THR A 55 -1.91 -69.35 -19.66
CA THR A 55 -0.76 -70.31 -19.65
C THR A 55 0.60 -69.63 -19.50
N GLU A 56 1.38 -69.97 -18.47
CA GLU A 56 2.76 -69.51 -18.25
C GLU A 56 3.71 -70.66 -17.88
N SER A 57 5.02 -70.39 -17.91
CA SER A 57 6.07 -71.18 -17.24
C SER A 57 6.82 -70.32 -16.22
N SER A 58 6.08 -69.70 -15.31
CA SER A 58 6.59 -68.84 -14.24
C SER A 58 7.29 -69.64 -13.15
N VAL A 59 8.48 -69.20 -12.73
CA VAL A 59 9.16 -69.72 -11.52
C VAL A 59 8.56 -69.02 -10.31
N ALA A 60 7.68 -69.70 -9.56
CA ALA A 60 7.10 -69.17 -8.33
C ALA A 60 8.07 -69.33 -7.15
N LEU A 61 8.48 -68.23 -6.52
CA LEU A 61 9.34 -68.24 -5.33
C LEU A 61 8.50 -67.97 -4.06
N PRO A 62 8.48 -68.88 -3.06
CA PRO A 62 7.77 -68.64 -1.81
C PRO A 62 8.54 -67.62 -0.96
N GLN A 63 8.10 -66.35 -0.97
CA GLN A 63 8.76 -65.19 -0.35
C GLN A 63 10.23 -65.04 -0.81
N GLY A 64 10.39 -64.49 -2.03
CA GLY A 64 11.67 -64.39 -2.72
C GLY A 64 12.78 -63.70 -1.92
N GLY A 65 13.99 -64.27 -2.01
CA GLY A 65 15.21 -63.61 -1.56
C GLY A 65 15.60 -62.46 -2.50
N TRP A 66 16.19 -61.42 -1.94
CA TRP A 66 16.67 -60.25 -2.69
C TRP A 66 17.80 -60.61 -3.65
N ILE A 67 17.68 -60.14 -4.90
CA ILE A 67 18.80 -60.04 -5.83
C ILE A 67 19.48 -58.70 -5.56
N GLN A 68 20.76 -58.72 -5.19
CA GLN A 68 21.51 -57.54 -4.75
C GLN A 68 22.70 -57.27 -5.67
N THR A 69 22.93 -56.00 -5.97
CA THR A 69 24.06 -55.51 -6.79
C THR A 69 24.77 -54.37 -6.08
N THR A 70 26.10 -54.40 -6.07
CA THR A 70 26.94 -53.36 -5.46
C THR A 70 27.52 -52.39 -6.51
N ASN A 71 27.82 -51.16 -6.09
CA ASN A 71 28.58 -50.20 -6.90
C ASN A 71 30.08 -50.57 -6.98
N ASP A 72 30.86 -49.78 -7.73
CA ASP A 72 32.33 -49.95 -7.88
C ASP A 72 33.10 -49.85 -6.54
N GLN A 73 32.48 -49.32 -5.48
CA GLN A 73 33.05 -49.15 -4.15
C GLN A 73 32.69 -50.33 -3.21
N GLY A 74 31.83 -51.25 -3.66
CA GLY A 74 31.37 -52.40 -2.88
C GLY A 74 30.18 -52.11 -1.96
N GLU A 75 29.57 -50.92 -2.07
CA GLU A 75 28.35 -50.53 -1.34
C GLU A 75 27.12 -51.03 -2.12
N LEU A 76 26.01 -51.28 -1.43
CA LEU A 76 24.76 -51.70 -2.07
C LEU A 76 24.25 -50.59 -2.98
N ALA A 77 24.08 -50.87 -4.27
CA ALA A 77 23.58 -49.91 -5.27
C ALA A 77 22.10 -50.12 -5.58
N GLN A 78 21.68 -51.38 -5.63
CA GLN A 78 20.28 -51.75 -5.85
C GLN A 78 19.99 -53.15 -5.30
N GLN A 79 18.73 -53.37 -4.93
CA GLN A 79 18.20 -54.70 -4.69
C GLN A 79 16.76 -54.82 -5.19
N TYR A 80 16.39 -56.00 -5.70
CA TYR A 80 15.01 -56.25 -6.14
C TYR A 80 14.58 -57.70 -5.87
N ARG A 81 13.26 -57.90 -5.81
CA ARG A 81 12.61 -59.20 -5.73
C ARG A 81 11.31 -59.18 -6.53
N ALA A 82 10.78 -60.37 -6.83
CA ALA A 82 9.49 -60.54 -7.46
C ALA A 82 8.84 -61.85 -7.00
N ALA A 83 7.51 -61.95 -7.10
CA ALA A 83 6.77 -63.19 -6.84
C ALA A 83 7.06 -64.27 -7.90
N SER A 84 7.26 -63.85 -9.16
CA SER A 84 7.80 -64.68 -10.22
C SER A 84 8.79 -63.94 -11.12
N LEU A 85 9.73 -64.69 -11.71
CA LEU A 85 10.74 -64.24 -12.66
C LEU A 85 10.80 -65.21 -13.84
N ASP A 86 10.62 -64.72 -15.07
CA ASP A 86 10.87 -65.44 -16.32
C ASP A 86 12.08 -64.80 -17.07
N PRO A 87 13.28 -65.41 -17.03
CA PRO A 87 14.48 -64.86 -17.65
C PRO A 87 14.57 -65.20 -19.15
N ASN A 88 14.70 -64.16 -19.97
CA ASN A 88 14.61 -64.18 -21.45
C ASN A 88 13.22 -64.60 -21.97
N PRO A 89 12.15 -63.85 -21.61
CA PRO A 89 10.80 -64.19 -22.01
C PRO A 89 10.63 -64.16 -23.54
N PRO A 90 9.73 -64.98 -24.12
CA PRO A 90 9.63 -65.14 -25.57
C PRO A 90 9.35 -63.81 -26.31
N GLY A 91 10.25 -63.44 -27.22
CA GLY A 91 10.13 -62.21 -28.02
C GLY A 91 10.83 -60.98 -27.44
N ALA A 92 11.32 -61.04 -26.19
CA ALA A 92 12.16 -59.99 -25.61
C ALA A 92 13.64 -60.13 -26.00
N ARG A 93 14.42 -59.07 -25.74
CA ARG A 93 15.88 -59.05 -25.95
C ARG A 93 16.59 -60.00 -24.98
N THR A 94 17.64 -60.70 -25.43
CA THR A 94 18.49 -61.51 -24.53
C THR A 94 19.05 -60.66 -23.39
N GLY A 95 18.81 -61.07 -22.14
CA GLY A 95 19.09 -60.30 -20.93
C GLY A 95 17.86 -59.57 -20.34
N SER A 96 16.69 -59.65 -20.98
CA SER A 96 15.42 -59.20 -20.39
C SER A 96 14.88 -60.23 -19.41
N VAL A 97 14.16 -59.77 -18.39
CA VAL A 97 13.46 -60.59 -17.40
C VAL A 97 12.05 -60.04 -17.25
N ALA A 98 11.04 -60.91 -17.40
CA ALA A 98 9.67 -60.58 -17.02
C ALA A 98 9.48 -60.91 -15.53
N MET A 99 8.77 -60.04 -14.81
CA MET A 99 8.58 -60.12 -13.36
C MET A 99 7.11 -59.88 -13.01
N GLN A 100 6.60 -60.60 -12.01
CA GLN A 100 5.27 -60.39 -11.42
C GLN A 100 5.42 -59.97 -9.95
N GLY A 101 4.74 -58.91 -9.54
CA GLY A 101 4.86 -58.29 -8.22
C GLY A 101 6.29 -57.82 -7.97
N LEU A 102 6.78 -56.89 -8.78
CA LEU A 102 8.10 -56.30 -8.63
C LEU A 102 8.13 -55.45 -7.35
N GLU A 103 9.17 -55.66 -6.55
CA GLU A 103 9.59 -54.74 -5.49
C GLU A 103 11.09 -54.47 -5.68
N ALA A 104 11.47 -53.25 -6.02
CA ALA A 104 12.87 -52.84 -6.18
C ALA A 104 13.22 -51.64 -5.29
N GLN A 105 14.49 -51.56 -4.90
CA GLN A 105 15.06 -50.49 -4.10
C GLN A 105 16.41 -50.06 -4.72
N LEU A 106 16.56 -48.77 -4.97
CA LEU A 106 17.73 -48.14 -5.56
C LEU A 106 18.37 -47.20 -4.53
N PHE A 107 19.68 -47.34 -4.31
CA PHE A 107 20.42 -46.56 -3.31
C PHE A 107 21.25 -45.49 -4.03
N LEU A 108 20.89 -44.22 -3.82
CA LEU A 108 21.51 -43.08 -4.48
C LEU A 108 22.75 -42.59 -3.71
N LYS A 109 23.69 -41.96 -4.43
CA LYS A 109 24.99 -41.50 -3.89
C LYS A 109 24.88 -40.37 -2.85
N ASP A 110 23.73 -39.73 -2.75
CA ASP A 110 23.41 -38.69 -1.78
C ASP A 110 22.76 -39.24 -0.50
N GLY A 111 22.54 -40.55 -0.41
CA GLY A 111 21.92 -41.23 0.75
C GLY A 111 20.43 -41.48 0.60
N ARG A 112 19.80 -41.01 -0.48
CA ARG A 112 18.38 -41.28 -0.74
C ARG A 112 18.14 -42.70 -1.20
N ILE A 113 16.96 -43.23 -0.89
CA ILE A 113 16.51 -44.55 -1.34
C ILE A 113 15.23 -44.36 -2.17
N VAL A 114 15.22 -44.91 -3.38
CA VAL A 114 14.03 -44.93 -4.24
C VAL A 114 13.48 -46.36 -4.28
N THR A 115 12.20 -46.55 -3.95
CA THR A 115 11.52 -47.85 -4.13
C THR A 115 10.60 -47.81 -5.35
N LEU A 116 10.51 -48.94 -6.05
CA LEU A 116 9.69 -49.13 -7.24
C LEU A 116 8.87 -50.41 -7.05
N ASP A 117 7.55 -50.26 -6.91
CA ASP A 117 6.60 -51.37 -6.80
C ASP A 117 5.70 -51.43 -8.04
N GLY A 118 5.24 -52.62 -8.43
CA GLY A 118 4.22 -52.77 -9.49
C GLY A 118 3.83 -54.22 -9.81
N ASP A 119 2.67 -54.41 -10.42
CA ASP A 119 2.07 -55.73 -10.67
C ASP A 119 2.85 -56.56 -11.69
N GLU A 120 3.29 -55.94 -12.79
CA GLU A 120 4.05 -56.58 -13.86
C GLU A 120 5.22 -55.70 -14.32
N ALA A 121 6.40 -56.29 -14.53
CA ALA A 121 7.54 -55.57 -15.08
C ALA A 121 8.29 -56.36 -16.16
N LEU A 122 8.75 -55.67 -17.20
CA LEU A 122 9.68 -56.19 -18.20
C LEU A 122 10.94 -55.34 -18.16
N VAL A 123 12.03 -55.91 -17.63
CA VAL A 123 13.28 -55.17 -17.37
C VAL A 123 14.45 -55.84 -18.08
N TYR A 124 15.28 -55.04 -18.74
CA TYR A 124 16.59 -55.47 -19.21
C TYR A 124 17.59 -55.43 -18.04
N ALA A 125 17.99 -56.62 -17.58
CA ALA A 125 18.79 -56.78 -16.38
C ALA A 125 20.11 -57.56 -16.61
N PRO A 126 20.98 -57.14 -17.54
CA PRO A 126 22.24 -57.83 -17.79
C PRO A 126 23.13 -57.83 -16.53
N ASN A 127 23.62 -59.00 -16.15
CA ASN A 127 24.37 -59.21 -14.90
C ASN A 127 23.58 -58.89 -13.61
N ASN A 128 22.24 -58.97 -13.65
CA ASN A 128 21.34 -58.67 -12.52
C ASN A 128 21.34 -57.18 -12.10
N VAL A 129 21.72 -56.28 -13.00
CA VAL A 129 21.65 -54.83 -12.83
C VAL A 129 20.43 -54.34 -13.59
N LEU A 130 19.41 -53.81 -12.91
CA LEU A 130 18.27 -53.18 -13.58
C LEU A 130 18.81 -51.96 -14.36
N ASN A 131 18.70 -51.98 -15.69
CA ASN A 131 19.26 -50.93 -16.55
C ASN A 131 18.15 -50.10 -17.22
N GLU A 132 17.29 -50.75 -18.00
CA GLU A 132 16.15 -50.15 -18.70
C GLU A 132 14.92 -51.05 -18.44
N GLY A 133 13.73 -50.49 -18.22
CA GLY A 133 12.56 -51.32 -17.94
C GLY A 133 11.23 -50.59 -18.04
N ARG A 134 10.16 -51.37 -18.14
CA ARG A 134 8.76 -50.94 -18.09
C ARG A 134 8.03 -51.69 -16.97
N ILE A 135 7.32 -50.96 -16.13
CA ILE A 135 6.49 -51.45 -15.02
C ILE A 135 5.03 -51.06 -15.34
N ASN A 136 4.09 -51.97 -15.13
CA ASN A 136 2.66 -51.76 -15.37
C ASN A 136 1.84 -52.28 -14.19
N GLY A 137 0.70 -51.63 -13.93
CA GLY A 137 -0.28 -52.03 -12.93
C GLY A 137 0.12 -51.61 -11.51
N ASN A 138 -0.70 -50.76 -10.89
CA ASN A 138 -0.53 -50.25 -9.53
C ASN A 138 0.91 -49.81 -9.22
N VAL A 139 1.53 -49.07 -10.15
CA VAL A 139 2.92 -48.67 -10.03
C VAL A 139 3.03 -47.63 -8.92
N VAL A 140 3.91 -47.87 -7.95
CA VAL A 140 4.21 -46.90 -6.90
C VAL A 140 5.71 -46.66 -6.80
N ILE A 141 6.09 -45.39 -6.89
CA ILE A 141 7.46 -44.93 -6.72
C ILE A 141 7.52 -44.17 -5.40
N ARG A 142 8.43 -44.50 -4.50
CA ARG A 142 8.64 -43.75 -3.25
C ARG A 142 10.08 -43.30 -3.12
N ILE A 143 10.28 -42.11 -2.57
CA ILE A 143 11.59 -41.54 -2.28
C ILE A 143 11.70 -41.33 -0.78
N PHE A 144 12.73 -41.91 -0.17
CA PHE A 144 13.03 -41.82 1.24
C PHE A 144 14.35 -41.07 1.48
N GLU A 145 14.36 -40.24 2.52
CA GLU A 145 15.53 -39.54 3.05
C GLU A 145 15.84 -40.02 4.47
N PRO A 146 16.32 -41.26 4.63
CA PRO A 146 16.59 -41.84 5.95
C PRO A 146 17.72 -41.08 6.66
N GLU A 147 17.57 -40.84 7.97
CA GLU A 147 18.70 -40.39 8.81
C GLU A 147 19.86 -41.41 8.81
N SER A 148 19.56 -42.67 8.51
CA SER A 148 20.54 -43.74 8.39
C SER A 148 20.08 -44.80 7.38
N LEU A 149 20.95 -45.16 6.44
CA LEU A 149 20.77 -46.23 5.44
C LEU A 149 20.51 -47.65 6.05
N THR A 150 20.46 -47.79 7.37
CA THR A 150 20.09 -49.01 8.09
C THR A 150 18.69 -48.97 8.72
N ALA A 151 17.92 -47.90 8.50
CA ALA A 151 16.53 -47.82 8.95
C ALA A 151 15.64 -48.84 8.23
N ASP A 152 14.53 -49.23 8.86
CA ASP A 152 13.52 -50.06 8.21
C ASP A 152 12.56 -49.13 7.46
N LEU A 153 12.59 -49.18 6.13
CA LEU A 153 11.73 -48.37 5.25
C LEU A 153 10.23 -48.60 5.49
N ALA A 154 9.84 -49.70 6.15
CA ALA A 154 8.45 -49.94 6.55
C ALA A 154 7.97 -49.05 7.70
N ASP A 155 8.88 -48.48 8.49
CA ASP A 155 8.58 -47.55 9.60
C ASP A 155 8.85 -46.07 9.21
N GLU A 156 9.48 -45.81 8.06
CA GLU A 156 9.72 -44.45 7.55
C GLU A 156 8.56 -43.93 6.69
N THR A 157 8.29 -42.62 6.78
CA THR A 157 7.39 -41.94 5.85
C THR A 157 8.17 -41.49 4.60
N PRO A 158 7.72 -41.83 3.38
CA PRO A 158 8.37 -41.33 2.17
C PRO A 158 8.23 -39.80 2.08
N THR A 159 9.28 -39.14 1.61
CA THR A 159 9.27 -37.69 1.34
C THR A 159 8.46 -37.36 0.08
N VAL A 160 8.43 -38.30 -0.87
CA VAL A 160 7.63 -38.26 -2.09
C VAL A 160 7.09 -39.66 -2.38
N GLU A 161 5.79 -39.79 -2.66
CA GLU A 161 5.14 -41.00 -3.18
C GLU A 161 4.44 -40.65 -4.50
N ILE A 162 4.60 -41.49 -5.53
CA ILE A 162 4.04 -41.30 -6.88
C ILE A 162 3.26 -42.56 -7.25
N HIS A 163 1.98 -42.42 -7.55
CA HIS A 163 1.12 -43.48 -8.06
C HIS A 163 0.86 -43.30 -9.56
N THR A 164 0.96 -44.39 -10.34
CA THR A 164 0.63 -44.39 -11.77
C THR A 164 0.24 -45.79 -12.28
N THR A 165 -0.24 -45.90 -13.52
CA THR A 165 -0.57 -47.16 -14.20
C THR A 165 0.60 -47.75 -14.97
N GLU A 166 1.51 -46.93 -15.49
CA GLU A 166 2.68 -47.33 -16.26
C GLU A 166 3.86 -46.41 -15.94
N ALA A 167 5.04 -46.99 -15.70
CA ALA A 167 6.29 -46.26 -15.63
C ALA A 167 7.37 -46.95 -16.46
N THR A 168 8.18 -46.16 -17.13
CA THR A 168 9.40 -46.60 -17.82
C THR A 168 10.61 -45.90 -17.22
N PHE A 169 11.74 -46.60 -17.15
CA PHE A 169 13.00 -46.04 -16.64
C PHE A 169 14.20 -46.49 -17.48
N ASP A 170 15.21 -45.63 -17.56
CA ASP A 170 16.55 -45.93 -18.07
C ASP A 170 17.62 -45.31 -17.15
N ASN A 171 18.30 -46.16 -16.39
CA ASN A 171 19.34 -45.77 -15.45
C ASN A 171 20.63 -45.27 -16.13
N PHE A 172 20.82 -45.46 -17.45
CA PHE A 172 21.99 -44.90 -18.16
C PHE A 172 21.78 -43.44 -18.55
N SER A 173 20.57 -43.05 -18.92
CA SER A 173 20.20 -41.65 -19.20
C SER A 173 19.69 -40.92 -17.94
N GLY A 174 19.28 -41.67 -16.91
CA GLY A 174 18.58 -41.14 -15.74
C GLY A 174 17.15 -40.69 -16.07
N GLU A 175 16.55 -41.27 -17.10
CA GLU A 175 15.21 -40.94 -17.57
C GLU A 175 14.15 -41.78 -16.83
N ILE A 176 13.09 -41.14 -16.35
CA ILE A 176 11.88 -41.76 -15.83
C ILE A 176 10.70 -41.14 -16.57
N ASN A 177 9.84 -41.97 -17.16
CA ASN A 177 8.69 -41.53 -17.96
C ASN A 177 7.43 -42.32 -17.58
N CYS A 178 6.42 -41.61 -17.09
CA CYS A 178 5.10 -42.13 -16.77
C CYS A 178 4.10 -41.46 -17.75
N PRO A 179 3.72 -42.14 -18.85
CA PRO A 179 2.96 -41.51 -19.94
C PRO A 179 1.48 -41.27 -19.61
N ASP A 180 0.95 -41.98 -18.61
CA ASP A 180 -0.44 -41.91 -18.17
C ASP A 180 -0.60 -40.89 -17.01
N HIS A 181 -1.72 -40.98 -16.31
CA HIS A 181 -2.05 -40.27 -15.09
C HIS A 181 -1.02 -40.52 -13.97
N ILE A 182 -0.72 -39.45 -13.23
CA ILE A 182 0.13 -39.45 -12.03
C ILE A 182 -0.57 -38.75 -10.86
N ASP A 183 -0.45 -39.33 -9.67
CA ASP A 183 -0.79 -38.74 -8.38
C ASP A 183 0.49 -38.73 -7.54
N VAL A 184 1.01 -37.54 -7.24
CA VAL A 184 2.25 -37.29 -6.50
C VAL A 184 1.92 -36.65 -5.16
N GLN A 185 2.35 -37.28 -4.08
CA GLN A 185 2.08 -36.85 -2.70
C GLN A 185 3.40 -36.60 -1.98
N THR A 186 3.48 -35.50 -1.24
CA THR A 186 4.58 -35.17 -0.33
C THR A 186 4.01 -34.83 1.04
N SER A 187 4.83 -34.45 2.04
CA SER A 187 4.32 -34.12 3.38
C SER A 187 3.39 -32.88 3.41
N ASN A 188 3.46 -32.01 2.40
CA ASN A 188 2.72 -30.75 2.31
C ASN A 188 2.23 -30.40 0.88
N ALA A 189 2.50 -31.23 -0.13
CA ALA A 189 1.97 -31.09 -1.49
C ALA A 189 1.15 -32.31 -1.94
N HIS A 190 0.18 -32.07 -2.82
CA HIS A 190 -0.49 -33.09 -3.61
C HIS A 190 -0.65 -32.56 -5.05
N PHE A 191 -0.03 -33.27 -5.99
CA PHE A 191 0.08 -32.88 -7.39
C PHE A 191 -0.48 -33.97 -8.29
N VAL A 192 -1.34 -33.58 -9.23
CA VAL A 192 -2.03 -34.51 -10.13
C VAL A 192 -1.92 -34.01 -11.57
N GLY A 193 -1.65 -34.92 -12.50
CA GLY A 193 -1.50 -34.62 -13.92
C GLY A 193 -1.29 -35.86 -14.79
N ASN A 194 -0.77 -35.67 -16.00
CA ASN A 194 -0.52 -36.73 -16.98
C ASN A 194 0.79 -36.48 -17.75
N GLY A 195 1.47 -37.54 -18.17
CA GLY A 195 2.68 -37.43 -19.02
C GLY A 195 3.90 -36.86 -18.29
N LEU A 196 4.28 -37.48 -17.17
CA LEU A 196 5.47 -37.10 -16.40
C LEU A 196 6.75 -37.63 -17.05
N LEU A 197 7.67 -36.73 -17.38
CA LEU A 197 9.03 -37.03 -17.82
C LEU A 197 10.04 -36.36 -16.89
N ILE A 198 10.96 -37.13 -16.32
CA ILE A 198 12.06 -36.63 -15.48
C ILE A 198 13.39 -37.13 -16.06
N THR A 199 14.39 -36.26 -16.14
CA THR A 199 15.78 -36.60 -16.50
C THR A 199 16.72 -36.17 -15.39
N ILE A 200 17.36 -37.14 -14.72
CA ILE A 200 18.27 -36.95 -13.59
C ILE A 200 19.72 -37.18 -14.04
N ASN A 201 20.58 -36.19 -13.85
CA ASN A 201 22.02 -36.36 -14.06
C ASN A 201 22.69 -36.87 -12.79
N GLU A 202 22.85 -38.19 -12.68
CA GLU A 202 23.54 -38.84 -11.55
C GLU A 202 24.98 -38.32 -11.31
N THR A 203 25.67 -37.88 -12.35
CA THR A 203 27.06 -37.38 -12.22
C THR A 203 27.09 -36.02 -11.51
N ARG A 204 26.02 -35.24 -11.63
CA ARG A 204 25.86 -33.94 -10.97
C ARG A 204 24.94 -33.99 -9.74
N GLY A 205 24.22 -35.09 -9.53
CA GLY A 205 23.23 -35.23 -8.46
C GLY A 205 22.05 -34.25 -8.61
N ARG A 206 21.62 -33.97 -9.84
CA ARG A 206 20.62 -32.92 -10.12
C ARG A 206 19.62 -33.33 -11.20
N ILE A 207 18.42 -32.76 -11.15
CA ILE A 207 17.45 -32.83 -12.25
C ILE A 207 17.96 -31.92 -13.37
N GLU A 208 18.03 -32.39 -14.61
CA GLU A 208 18.34 -31.56 -15.79
C GLU A 208 17.06 -31.13 -16.52
N TYR A 209 16.00 -31.95 -16.41
CA TYR A 209 14.70 -31.68 -17.00
C TYR A 209 13.60 -32.38 -16.18
N LEU A 210 12.48 -31.70 -15.96
CA LEU A 210 11.22 -32.31 -15.58
C LEU A 210 10.12 -31.66 -16.41
N ARG A 211 9.17 -32.47 -16.89
CA ARG A 211 8.00 -32.04 -17.62
C ARG A 211 6.79 -32.85 -17.20
N VAL A 212 5.64 -32.20 -17.15
CA VAL A 212 4.31 -32.83 -17.10
C VAL A 212 3.48 -32.19 -18.20
N ASP A 213 2.88 -32.99 -19.06
CA ASP A 213 2.19 -32.52 -20.27
C ASP A 213 0.88 -31.79 -19.93
N ASP A 214 0.05 -32.40 -19.07
CA ASP A 214 -1.22 -31.85 -18.60
C ASP A 214 -1.23 -31.86 -17.06
N VAL A 215 -1.53 -30.73 -16.41
CA VAL A 215 -1.62 -30.62 -14.95
C VAL A 215 -3.08 -30.41 -14.52
N ASP A 216 -3.63 -31.36 -13.77
CA ASP A 216 -4.99 -31.25 -13.24
C ASP A 216 -5.03 -30.24 -12.08
N PHE A 217 -4.10 -30.38 -11.12
CA PHE A 217 -3.85 -29.38 -10.07
C PHE A 217 -2.54 -29.61 -9.32
N ILE A 218 -2.05 -28.56 -8.69
CA ILE A 218 -1.03 -28.62 -7.62
C ILE A 218 -1.64 -28.02 -6.36
N ARG A 219 -1.72 -28.79 -5.27
CA ARG A 219 -2.28 -28.36 -4.00
C ARG A 219 -1.21 -28.32 -2.92
N PHE A 220 -1.16 -27.22 -2.18
CA PHE A 220 -0.27 -27.02 -1.03
C PHE A 220 -1.10 -26.92 0.24
N LEU A 221 -0.55 -27.47 1.32
CA LEU A 221 -1.21 -27.64 2.61
C LEU A 221 -0.31 -27.01 3.68
N ALA A 222 -0.84 -26.08 4.46
CA ALA A 222 -0.15 -25.56 5.64
C ALA A 222 0.12 -26.69 6.66
N ASP A 223 1.30 -26.69 7.30
CA ASP A 223 1.84 -27.83 8.05
C ASP A 223 0.92 -28.35 9.17
N ASP A 224 0.11 -27.49 9.79
CA ASP A 224 -0.84 -27.88 10.85
C ASP A 224 -2.07 -28.67 10.35
N ALA A 225 -2.46 -28.54 9.06
CA ALA A 225 -3.73 -29.07 8.56
C ALA A 225 -3.70 -30.59 8.29
N MET A 226 -2.57 -31.12 7.79
CA MET A 226 -2.51 -32.50 7.27
C MET A 226 -2.61 -33.59 8.35
N ALA A 227 -2.17 -33.31 9.58
CA ALA A 227 -2.27 -34.24 10.71
C ALA A 227 -3.72 -34.69 10.96
N THR A 228 -4.70 -33.86 10.59
CA THR A 228 -6.14 -34.14 10.72
C THR A 228 -6.71 -34.87 9.48
N ALA A 229 -6.12 -34.69 8.30
CA ALA A 229 -6.57 -35.29 7.05
C ALA A 229 -6.13 -36.78 6.95
N VAL A 230 -4.84 -37.06 7.17
CA VAL A 230 -4.27 -38.43 7.10
C VAL A 230 -4.91 -39.35 8.15
N ALA A 231 -5.28 -38.79 9.31
CA ALA A 231 -5.97 -39.51 10.39
C ALA A 231 -7.41 -39.96 10.04
N ARG A 232 -8.03 -39.48 8.95
CA ARG A 232 -9.38 -39.89 8.52
C ARG A 232 -9.39 -41.10 7.58
N ASN A 233 -8.28 -41.36 6.88
CA ASN A 233 -8.22 -42.40 5.83
C ASN A 233 -7.53 -43.72 6.26
N THR A 234 -7.00 -43.82 7.49
CA THR A 234 -6.26 -45.02 7.96
C THR A 234 -7.11 -45.96 8.85
N PRO A 235 -7.25 -47.26 8.50
CA PRO A 235 -7.94 -48.24 9.36
C PRO A 235 -7.12 -48.58 10.61
N ARG A 236 -7.60 -48.17 11.78
CA ARG A 236 -6.88 -48.28 13.07
C ARG A 236 -6.80 -49.72 13.63
N PRO A 237 -5.60 -50.32 13.81
CA PRO A 237 -5.42 -51.53 14.61
C PRO A 237 -5.35 -51.21 16.11
N ALA A 238 -5.65 -52.19 16.96
CA ALA A 238 -5.76 -51.99 18.42
C ALA A 238 -4.55 -52.51 19.22
N HIS A 239 -4.15 -51.72 20.22
CA HIS A 239 -3.45 -52.10 21.46
C HIS A 239 -2.26 -53.10 21.42
N ARG A 240 -1.08 -52.64 21.91
CA ARG A 240 -0.51 -53.25 23.14
C ARG A 240 0.56 -52.43 23.90
N VAL A 241 0.20 -52.12 25.16
CA VAL A 241 1.01 -52.16 26.40
C VAL A 241 2.49 -51.75 26.37
N SER A 242 2.75 -50.59 26.99
CA SER A 242 4.06 -50.16 27.52
C SER A 242 4.53 -51.01 28.71
N LEU A 243 5.85 -51.26 28.79
CA LEU A 243 6.56 -51.60 30.03
C LEU A 243 7.88 -50.81 30.10
N ALA A 244 8.14 -50.20 31.26
CA ALA A 244 9.22 -49.24 31.47
C ALA A 244 10.45 -49.85 32.17
N SER A 245 11.49 -49.02 32.34
CA SER A 245 12.73 -49.24 33.13
C SER A 245 13.89 -49.92 32.35
N MET A 246 15.17 -49.66 32.61
CA MET A 246 15.81 -48.95 33.73
C MET A 246 16.89 -47.95 33.30
N ARG A 247 17.06 -46.91 34.12
CA ARG A 247 18.17 -45.94 34.12
C ARG A 247 19.24 -46.41 35.11
N THR A 248 20.49 -46.50 34.68
CA THR A 248 21.64 -46.77 35.57
C THR A 248 22.72 -45.71 35.36
N GLN A 249 22.95 -44.88 36.38
CA GLN A 249 24.12 -44.00 36.45
C GLN A 249 25.27 -44.76 37.13
N ALA A 250 26.49 -44.55 36.64
CA ALA A 250 27.73 -44.82 37.37
C ALA A 250 28.66 -43.62 37.20
N THR A 251 29.19 -43.13 38.32
CA THR A 251 30.05 -41.93 38.45
C THR A 251 31.55 -42.32 38.36
N PRO A 252 32.52 -41.37 38.42
CA PRO A 252 33.76 -41.46 37.62
C PRO A 252 34.97 -41.98 38.41
N GLU A 253 36.08 -42.23 37.71
CA GLU A 253 37.40 -42.44 38.32
C GLU A 253 38.53 -41.76 37.51
N ASP A 254 39.55 -41.28 38.22
CA ASP A 254 40.62 -40.40 37.74
C ASP A 254 41.70 -41.09 36.87
N ALA A 255 42.28 -40.36 35.90
CA ALA A 255 43.73 -40.41 35.60
C ALA A 255 44.26 -39.28 34.66
N LYS A 256 44.84 -38.24 35.27
CA LYS A 256 46.13 -37.57 34.96
C LYS A 256 46.74 -37.41 33.53
N GLU A 257 47.37 -36.22 33.42
CA GLU A 257 48.65 -35.91 32.73
C GLU A 257 48.71 -35.52 31.23
N SER A 258 48.56 -34.20 31.01
CA SER A 258 49.60 -33.27 30.48
C SER A 258 50.12 -33.35 29.02
N PRO A 259 50.62 -32.22 28.46
CA PRO A 259 50.36 -31.91 27.06
C PRO A 259 51.57 -32.08 26.11
N ALA A 260 51.27 -32.36 24.84
CA ALA A 260 52.23 -32.29 23.74
C ALA A 260 51.68 -31.46 22.55
N SER A 261 52.36 -30.34 22.30
CA SER A 261 52.28 -29.43 21.15
C SER A 261 51.64 -29.99 19.86
N ARG A 262 50.43 -29.50 19.51
CA ARG A 262 49.88 -29.57 18.14
C ARG A 262 50.02 -28.20 17.47
N ARG A 263 50.91 -28.10 16.48
CA ARG A 263 50.93 -27.01 15.49
C ARG A 263 49.54 -26.90 14.84
N LYS A 264 48.88 -25.75 14.97
CA LYS A 264 47.70 -25.42 14.15
C LYS A 264 48.13 -25.37 12.68
N LYS A 265 47.75 -26.39 11.92
CA LYS A 265 47.76 -26.36 10.46
C LYS A 265 46.53 -25.58 10.04
N ALA A 266 46.70 -24.47 9.33
CA ALA A 266 45.56 -23.67 8.86
C ALA A 266 44.61 -24.58 8.06
N ALA A 267 43.37 -24.70 8.51
CA ALA A 267 42.35 -25.39 7.74
C ALA A 267 42.12 -24.58 6.47
N LYS A 268 42.24 -25.25 5.31
CA LYS A 268 41.77 -24.69 4.05
C LYS A 268 40.27 -24.47 4.22
N ALA A 269 39.79 -23.24 4.06
CA ALA A 269 38.35 -22.95 4.15
C ALA A 269 37.58 -23.95 3.27
N PRO A 270 36.49 -24.55 3.78
CA PRO A 270 35.69 -25.45 2.96
C PRO A 270 35.24 -24.70 1.71
N ALA A 271 35.37 -25.35 0.55
CA ALA A 271 34.83 -24.77 -0.67
C ALA A 271 33.31 -24.85 -0.56
N VAL A 272 32.67 -23.69 -0.38
CA VAL A 272 31.21 -23.57 -0.40
C VAL A 272 30.71 -24.18 -1.71
N LYS A 273 29.84 -25.18 -1.62
CA LYS A 273 29.20 -25.75 -2.81
C LYS A 273 28.33 -24.65 -3.43
N PRO A 274 28.41 -24.40 -4.75
CA PRO A 274 27.52 -23.44 -5.38
C PRO A 274 26.07 -23.91 -5.23
N VAL A 275 25.19 -23.01 -4.77
CA VAL A 275 23.74 -23.25 -4.75
C VAL A 275 23.25 -23.41 -6.19
N GLN A 276 22.42 -24.42 -6.44
CA GLN A 276 21.84 -24.66 -7.76
C GLN A 276 20.37 -24.24 -7.73
N PHE A 277 20.06 -23.17 -8.46
CA PHE A 277 18.69 -22.73 -8.68
C PHE A 277 18.04 -23.48 -9.84
N TYR A 278 16.71 -23.48 -9.84
CA TYR A 278 15.83 -24.08 -10.83
C TYR A 278 14.74 -23.08 -11.21
N VAL A 279 14.24 -23.18 -12.43
CA VAL A 279 13.09 -22.45 -12.93
C VAL A 279 12.01 -23.47 -13.25
N ALA A 280 10.89 -23.44 -12.53
CA ALA A 280 9.66 -24.13 -12.90
C ALA A 280 8.73 -23.13 -13.59
N THR A 281 8.17 -23.52 -14.74
CA THR A 281 7.26 -22.72 -15.55
C THR A 281 6.00 -23.54 -15.80
N LEU A 282 4.83 -23.02 -15.43
CA LEU A 282 3.55 -23.53 -15.88
C LEU A 282 3.05 -22.59 -16.97
N GLU A 283 2.58 -23.15 -18.07
CA GLU A 283 2.11 -22.38 -19.24
C GLU A 283 0.58 -22.44 -19.38
N THR A 284 -0.02 -21.34 -19.82
CA THR A 284 -1.43 -21.15 -20.19
C THR A 284 -2.46 -21.31 -19.06
N GLY A 285 -3.39 -20.36 -18.96
CA GLY A 285 -4.60 -20.51 -18.13
C GLY A 285 -4.32 -20.70 -16.63
N ILE A 286 -3.29 -20.05 -16.11
CA ILE A 286 -2.92 -20.14 -14.69
C ILE A 286 -4.05 -19.62 -13.84
N ARG A 287 -4.46 -20.43 -12.85
CA ARG A 287 -5.39 -20.04 -11.80
C ARG A 287 -4.91 -20.57 -10.46
N ILE A 288 -4.58 -19.64 -9.57
CA ILE A 288 -4.19 -19.89 -8.17
C ILE A 288 -5.37 -19.49 -7.29
N VAL A 289 -5.78 -20.38 -6.40
CA VAL A 289 -6.88 -20.18 -5.44
C VAL A 289 -6.38 -20.43 -4.02
N GLN A 290 -6.76 -19.56 -3.08
CA GLN A 290 -6.59 -19.79 -1.65
C GLN A 290 -7.98 -19.98 -1.00
N GLY A 291 -8.11 -21.06 -0.22
CA GLY A 291 -9.37 -21.52 0.38
C GLY A 291 -9.74 -22.94 -0.06
N ASP A 292 -10.63 -23.57 0.70
CA ASP A 292 -11.00 -24.98 0.55
C ASP A 292 -12.04 -25.22 -0.56
N SER A 293 -13.18 -24.53 -0.45
CA SER A 293 -14.42 -24.77 -1.20
C SER A 293 -15.09 -23.46 -1.63
N THR A 294 -14.89 -22.40 -0.84
CA THR A 294 -15.19 -21.02 -1.22
C THR A 294 -13.87 -20.28 -1.39
N PRO A 295 -13.41 -19.99 -2.62
CA PRO A 295 -12.18 -19.24 -2.84
C PRO A 295 -12.36 -17.84 -2.25
N TRP A 296 -11.45 -17.45 -1.35
CA TRP A 296 -11.48 -16.12 -0.75
C TRP A 296 -10.34 -15.25 -1.26
N ARG A 297 -9.27 -15.85 -1.82
CA ARG A 297 -8.38 -15.21 -2.81
C ARG A 297 -8.28 -16.03 -4.09
N GLU A 298 -8.10 -15.31 -5.19
CA GLU A 298 -7.94 -15.87 -6.53
C GLU A 298 -6.97 -15.01 -7.34
N ALA A 299 -5.98 -15.63 -7.99
CA ALA A 299 -5.10 -14.99 -8.95
C ALA A 299 -5.14 -15.74 -10.29
N THR A 300 -5.26 -15.03 -11.40
CA THR A 300 -5.33 -15.62 -12.76
C THR A 300 -4.32 -14.96 -13.67
N GLY A 301 -3.62 -15.72 -14.52
CA GLY A 301 -2.68 -15.19 -15.52
C GLY A 301 -2.33 -16.22 -16.60
N ASP A 302 -1.36 -15.92 -17.46
CA ASP A 302 -1.03 -16.80 -18.59
C ASP A 302 0.22 -17.67 -18.34
N VAL A 303 1.20 -17.20 -17.57
CA VAL A 303 2.41 -17.97 -17.23
C VAL A 303 2.74 -17.81 -15.76
N LEU A 304 2.99 -18.92 -15.07
CA LEU A 304 3.48 -18.94 -13.69
C LEU A 304 4.94 -19.39 -13.72
N ARG A 305 5.83 -18.57 -13.18
CA ARG A 305 7.27 -18.79 -13.20
C ARG A 305 7.83 -18.75 -11.78
N LEU A 306 8.28 -19.90 -11.30
CA LEU A 306 8.87 -20.06 -9.97
C LEU A 306 10.38 -20.27 -10.10
N VAL A 307 11.16 -19.51 -9.35
CA VAL A 307 12.62 -19.64 -9.23
C VAL A 307 12.98 -19.90 -7.78
N PHE A 308 13.71 -20.99 -7.53
CA PHE A 308 14.01 -21.51 -6.19
C PHE A 308 15.25 -22.40 -6.22
N ALA A 309 15.76 -22.84 -5.07
CA ALA A 309 16.75 -23.91 -4.97
C ALA A 309 16.16 -25.14 -4.26
N PHE A 310 16.49 -26.35 -4.73
CA PHE A 310 16.41 -27.52 -3.85
C PHE A 310 17.60 -27.45 -2.89
N GLU A 311 17.36 -27.50 -1.58
CA GLU A 311 18.40 -27.27 -0.58
C GLU A 311 19.66 -28.13 -0.78
N GLY A 312 20.81 -27.46 -0.78
CA GLY A 312 22.12 -28.07 -0.64
C GLY A 312 22.78 -27.61 0.65
N THR A 313 22.23 -27.99 1.81
CA THR A 313 22.77 -27.59 3.12
C THR A 313 24.22 -28.01 3.30
N ASP A 314 25.10 -27.05 3.60
CA ASP A 314 26.27 -27.20 4.49
C ASP A 314 26.99 -25.84 4.64
N THR A 315 26.25 -24.80 5.02
CA THR A 315 26.84 -23.51 5.43
C THR A 315 26.16 -22.97 6.67
N SER A 316 26.77 -23.20 7.83
CA SER A 316 26.51 -22.42 9.04
C SER A 316 26.78 -20.93 8.73
N SER A 317 25.92 -20.04 9.25
CA SER A 317 26.03 -18.60 9.04
C SER A 317 27.40 -18.04 9.50
N GLU A 318 28.20 -17.54 8.55
CA GLU A 318 29.38 -16.70 8.83
C GLU A 318 29.19 -15.38 8.07
N SER A 319 29.13 -14.26 8.81
CA SER A 319 28.89 -12.93 8.25
C SER A 319 29.95 -12.55 7.20
N PRO A 320 29.58 -11.76 6.16
CA PRO A 320 30.53 -11.35 5.14
C PRO A 320 31.70 -10.55 5.75
N PRO A 321 32.95 -10.80 5.32
CA PRO A 321 34.11 -10.06 5.83
C PRO A 321 34.09 -8.61 5.34
N ALA A 322 34.36 -7.68 6.26
CA ALA A 322 34.47 -6.26 5.95
C ALA A 322 35.54 -5.98 4.86
N ALA A 323 35.24 -5.04 3.98
CA ALA A 323 36.12 -4.62 2.90
C ALA A 323 37.49 -4.09 3.42
N PRO A 324 38.59 -4.29 2.68
CA PRO A 324 39.91 -3.84 3.12
C PRO A 324 40.02 -2.30 3.12
N PRO A 325 40.69 -1.71 4.12
CA PRO A 325 40.86 -0.26 4.19
C PRO A 325 41.79 0.24 3.08
N SER A 326 41.40 1.34 2.42
CA SER A 326 42.27 2.09 1.53
C SER A 326 43.28 2.91 2.34
N ALA A 327 44.52 3.01 1.85
CA ALA A 327 45.61 3.64 2.57
C ALA A 327 45.61 5.18 2.45
N GLU A 328 45.76 5.82 3.61
CA GLU A 328 46.51 7.05 3.88
C GLU A 328 46.31 8.28 2.96
N THR A 329 45.72 9.34 3.52
CA THR A 329 46.40 10.64 3.56
C THR A 329 46.23 11.25 4.95
N ASP A 330 47.33 11.80 5.45
CA ASP A 330 47.56 12.22 6.84
C ASP A 330 47.23 13.71 7.02
N ASP A 331 46.39 14.08 8.00
CA ASP A 331 46.67 15.25 8.86
C ASP A 331 45.96 15.18 10.22
N SER A 332 46.77 15.48 11.23
CA SER A 332 46.56 15.73 12.65
C SER A 332 45.25 16.43 13.08
N THR A 333 44.71 16.08 14.26
CA THR A 333 44.78 16.93 15.48
C THR A 333 43.95 16.39 16.67
N GLU A 334 44.65 16.11 17.78
CA GLU A 334 44.24 16.23 19.20
C GLU A 334 43.08 15.41 19.82
N ALA A 335 43.41 14.70 20.90
CA ALA A 335 42.49 14.04 21.85
C ALA A 335 42.56 14.77 23.22
N PRO A 336 41.69 14.55 24.23
CA PRO A 336 41.72 13.28 24.99
C PRO A 336 40.44 12.81 25.74
N ALA A 337 40.57 11.60 26.33
CA ALA A 337 39.97 11.09 27.57
C ALA A 337 38.61 10.33 27.54
N ALA A 338 38.70 9.02 27.81
CA ALA A 338 37.63 8.14 28.30
C ALA A 338 37.59 8.12 29.85
N PRO A 339 36.64 7.42 30.52
CA PRO A 339 36.85 5.98 30.75
C PRO A 339 35.59 5.05 30.82
N SER A 340 35.73 3.87 30.21
CA SER A 340 35.48 2.51 30.76
C SER A 340 34.16 2.04 31.41
N THR A 341 33.79 0.79 31.03
CA THR A 341 33.13 -0.30 31.83
C THR A 341 31.67 -0.08 32.30
N GLU A 342 30.73 -1.04 32.18
CA GLU A 342 30.77 -2.48 32.49
C GLU A 342 29.82 -3.33 31.61
N SER A 343 30.02 -4.66 31.62
CA SER A 343 29.01 -5.67 31.20
C SER A 343 28.41 -6.34 32.45
N PRO A 344 27.23 -6.95 32.34
CA PRO A 344 27.22 -8.40 32.57
C PRO A 344 26.33 -9.20 31.59
N SER A 345 26.59 -10.51 31.56
CA SER A 345 25.79 -11.55 30.91
C SER A 345 24.56 -11.93 31.74
N ASP A 346 23.58 -12.63 31.12
CA ASP A 346 23.35 -14.06 31.44
C ASP A 346 22.23 -14.72 30.58
N ILE A 347 22.56 -15.89 30.05
CA ILE A 347 21.76 -17.15 30.01
C ILE A 347 20.31 -17.09 29.48
N ASP A 348 20.06 -17.76 28.35
CA ASP A 348 19.31 -19.03 28.40
C ASP A 348 19.71 -20.04 27.31
N THR A 349 19.50 -21.34 27.58
CA THR A 349 19.95 -22.45 26.73
C THR A 349 18.79 -23.40 26.44
N THR A 350 18.27 -23.41 25.21
CA THR A 350 17.15 -24.26 24.80
C THR A 350 17.57 -25.27 23.73
N ALA A 351 16.98 -26.47 23.76
CA ALA A 351 17.49 -27.64 23.05
C ALA A 351 17.26 -27.59 21.54
N MET A 352 18.30 -27.94 20.76
CA MET A 352 18.17 -28.20 19.32
C MET A 352 17.28 -29.43 19.10
N ARG A 353 16.13 -29.23 18.45
CA ARG A 353 15.51 -30.22 17.57
C ARG A 353 15.97 -29.93 16.15
N ALA A 354 16.20 -30.98 15.36
CA ALA A 354 16.47 -30.83 13.93
C ALA A 354 15.14 -30.75 13.16
N PRO A 355 14.99 -29.82 12.21
CA PRO A 355 13.99 -29.92 11.15
C PRO A 355 14.54 -30.73 9.95
N SER A 356 13.64 -31.42 9.25
CA SER A 356 13.91 -32.29 8.09
C SER A 356 13.41 -31.64 6.78
N ARG A 357 13.82 -32.17 5.62
CA ARG A 357 13.94 -31.41 4.36
C ARG A 357 13.05 -31.85 3.18
N LEU A 358 13.27 -31.13 2.08
CA LEU A 358 13.01 -31.43 0.66
C LEU A 358 11.56 -31.24 0.20
N THR A 359 10.70 -30.81 1.09
CA THR A 359 9.29 -30.53 0.81
C THR A 359 9.00 -29.06 0.53
N ASP A 360 9.85 -28.14 0.98
CA ASP A 360 9.66 -26.67 0.95
C ASP A 360 9.50 -26.05 -0.44
N VAL A 361 10.01 -26.70 -1.49
CA VAL A 361 10.11 -26.15 -2.85
C VAL A 361 8.76 -25.86 -3.50
N PHE A 362 7.74 -26.66 -3.19
CA PHE A 362 6.43 -26.48 -3.79
C PHE A 362 5.46 -25.72 -2.87
N THR A 363 5.68 -25.67 -1.56
CA THR A 363 4.56 -25.74 -0.61
C THR A 363 4.27 -24.54 0.26
N GLY A 364 5.09 -23.48 0.21
CA GLY A 364 4.94 -22.38 1.18
C GLY A 364 5.48 -21.02 0.74
N SER A 365 5.15 -20.51 -0.46
CA SER A 365 5.76 -19.24 -0.93
C SER A 365 4.92 -18.34 -1.87
N VAL A 366 3.60 -18.51 -1.93
CA VAL A 366 2.70 -17.42 -2.42
C VAL A 366 1.95 -16.76 -1.26
N PHE A 367 1.53 -17.56 -0.27
CA PHE A 367 0.86 -17.06 0.94
C PHE A 367 1.29 -17.75 2.26
N GLY A 368 2.20 -18.73 2.20
CA GLY A 368 2.53 -19.64 3.32
C GLY A 368 3.85 -19.39 4.06
N ALA A 369 4.65 -18.39 3.66
CA ALA A 369 5.94 -18.08 4.30
C ALA A 369 5.76 -17.34 5.65
N MET A 370 5.11 -17.99 6.61
CA MET A 370 4.84 -17.47 7.96
C MET A 370 4.86 -18.57 9.02
N GLN A 371 6.05 -19.04 9.41
CA GLN A 371 6.25 -19.66 10.74
C GLN A 371 7.74 -19.80 11.08
N ASP A 372 8.21 -19.05 12.09
CA ASP A 372 8.88 -19.68 13.24
C ASP A 372 8.88 -18.75 14.48
N GLY A 373 8.89 -19.32 15.69
CA GLY A 373 9.58 -18.68 16.81
C GLY A 373 8.85 -17.91 17.92
N SER A 374 7.56 -18.11 18.25
CA SER A 374 7.09 -17.83 19.64
C SER A 374 5.75 -18.46 20.03
N ALA A 375 5.71 -19.15 21.17
CA ALA A 375 4.52 -19.86 21.66
C ALA A 375 3.73 -19.08 22.73
N ALA A 376 2.66 -18.38 22.31
CA ALA A 376 1.54 -17.99 23.18
C ALA A 376 0.26 -17.74 22.34
N SER A 377 -0.78 -18.56 22.52
CA SER A 377 -1.94 -18.61 21.64
C SER A 377 -3.10 -17.71 22.06
N THR A 378 -3.63 -16.93 21.11
CA THR A 378 -5.04 -16.45 21.08
C THR A 378 -5.36 -16.02 19.64
N PRO A 379 -6.51 -16.40 19.05
CA PRO A 379 -6.74 -16.21 17.62
C PRO A 379 -6.95 -14.74 17.24
N ARG A 380 -6.21 -14.27 16.22
CA ARG A 380 -6.26 -12.92 15.65
C ARG A 380 -7.10 -12.92 14.36
N ARG A 381 -7.35 -11.76 13.74
CA ARG A 381 -8.34 -11.59 12.66
C ARG A 381 -7.86 -10.81 11.42
N GLY A 382 -6.72 -11.19 10.86
CA GLY A 382 -6.37 -11.13 9.42
C GLY A 382 -6.61 -9.88 8.57
N GLY A 383 -5.52 -9.34 8.01
CA GLY A 383 -5.51 -8.38 6.88
C GLY A 383 -5.09 -8.95 5.51
N LEU A 384 -4.84 -8.03 4.56
CA LEU A 384 -4.70 -8.20 3.10
C LEU A 384 -3.76 -9.30 2.55
N PHE A 385 -2.89 -9.88 3.36
CA PHE A 385 -1.99 -11.00 2.97
C PHE A 385 -1.80 -12.04 4.09
N GLN A 386 -2.78 -12.23 4.97
CA GLN A 386 -2.65 -13.10 6.15
C GLN A 386 -3.03 -14.57 5.87
N PRO A 387 -2.26 -15.56 6.38
CA PRO A 387 -2.68 -16.96 6.51
C PRO A 387 -3.24 -17.23 7.93
N ASP A 388 -4.35 -16.57 8.28
CA ASP A 388 -5.00 -16.67 9.60
C ASP A 388 -6.15 -17.72 9.63
N VAL A 389 -6.33 -18.50 8.56
CA VAL A 389 -7.39 -19.52 8.46
C VAL A 389 -6.77 -20.91 8.61
N PRO A 390 -7.18 -21.74 9.58
CA PRO A 390 -6.55 -23.05 9.85
C PRO A 390 -6.76 -24.11 8.76
N ASP A 391 -7.36 -23.75 7.64
CA ASP A 391 -7.58 -24.57 6.44
C ASP A 391 -7.04 -23.83 5.19
N ASP A 392 -5.88 -23.18 5.31
CA ASP A 392 -5.20 -22.47 4.21
C ASP A 392 -4.60 -23.44 3.17
N VAL A 393 -5.51 -23.96 2.34
CA VAL A 393 -5.19 -24.73 1.15
C VAL A 393 -4.95 -23.77 -0.02
N ILE A 394 -3.79 -23.88 -0.67
CA ILE A 394 -3.51 -23.20 -1.94
C ILE A 394 -3.66 -24.24 -3.05
N THR A 395 -4.46 -23.95 -4.08
CA THR A 395 -4.60 -24.81 -5.27
C THR A 395 -4.22 -24.02 -6.52
N VAL A 396 -3.22 -24.52 -7.25
CA VAL A 396 -2.77 -24.03 -8.56
C VAL A 396 -3.33 -24.96 -9.64
N THR A 397 -3.81 -24.38 -10.73
CA THR A 397 -4.31 -25.08 -11.93
C THR A 397 -3.80 -24.37 -13.18
N CYS A 398 -3.56 -25.09 -14.27
CA CYS A 398 -3.15 -24.54 -15.56
C CYS A 398 -3.69 -25.40 -16.72
N GLU A 399 -3.71 -24.85 -17.93
CA GLU A 399 -4.20 -25.55 -19.14
C GLU A 399 -3.06 -26.11 -20.02
N GLY A 400 -1.81 -25.75 -19.73
CA GLY A 400 -0.63 -26.23 -20.44
C GLY A 400 0.40 -26.89 -19.52
N PRO A 401 1.59 -27.22 -20.04
CA PRO A 401 2.55 -28.05 -19.36
C PRO A 401 3.23 -27.35 -18.19
N LEU A 402 3.65 -28.15 -17.20
CA LEU A 402 4.67 -27.78 -16.23
C LEU A 402 6.03 -28.21 -16.78
N VAL A 403 6.99 -27.28 -16.87
CA VAL A 403 8.38 -27.54 -17.26
C VAL A 403 9.33 -26.97 -16.21
N MET A 404 10.25 -27.80 -15.71
CA MET A 404 11.28 -27.39 -14.75
C MET A 404 12.68 -27.71 -15.27
N VAL A 405 13.56 -26.72 -15.21
CA VAL A 405 14.96 -26.79 -15.68
C VAL A 405 15.92 -26.11 -14.69
N PRO A 406 17.21 -26.48 -14.64
CA PRO A 406 18.22 -25.71 -13.92
C PRO A 406 18.28 -24.26 -14.41
N ALA A 407 18.30 -23.31 -13.47
CA ALA A 407 18.48 -21.91 -13.76
C ALA A 407 19.91 -21.66 -14.27
N THR A 408 20.03 -21.33 -15.56
CA THR A 408 21.31 -20.97 -16.21
C THR A 408 21.49 -19.48 -16.43
N GLU A 409 20.40 -18.71 -16.49
CA GLU A 409 20.46 -17.27 -16.73
C GLU A 409 20.88 -16.52 -15.45
N PRO A 410 21.67 -15.44 -15.56
CA PRO A 410 22.08 -14.63 -14.41
C PRO A 410 20.90 -13.99 -13.67
N ALA A 411 19.80 -13.68 -14.38
CA ALA A 411 18.58 -13.11 -13.79
C ALA A 411 17.87 -14.08 -12.83
N ASP A 412 18.10 -15.39 -12.98
CA ASP A 412 17.48 -16.45 -12.18
C ASP A 412 18.38 -16.95 -11.04
N GLN A 413 19.56 -16.35 -10.86
CA GLN A 413 20.41 -16.62 -9.70
C GLN A 413 19.91 -15.74 -8.55
N LEU A 414 19.37 -16.36 -7.50
CA LEU A 414 18.92 -15.65 -6.30
C LEU A 414 20.09 -15.49 -5.30
N ALA A 415 19.91 -14.66 -4.28
CA ALA A 415 20.99 -14.29 -3.37
C ALA A 415 21.40 -15.42 -2.39
N GLY A 416 20.50 -16.34 -2.08
CA GLY A 416 20.68 -17.48 -1.18
C GLY A 416 19.75 -18.63 -1.53
N ALA A 417 19.94 -19.81 -0.92
CA ALA A 417 19.12 -21.00 -1.19
C ALA A 417 17.69 -20.89 -0.60
N ASP A 418 17.55 -20.07 0.43
CA ASP A 418 16.35 -19.63 1.13
C ASP A 418 15.57 -18.53 0.39
N HIS A 419 16.16 -17.92 -0.64
CA HIS A 419 15.46 -16.97 -1.49
C HIS A 419 14.58 -17.69 -2.52
N MET A 420 13.40 -17.13 -2.75
CA MET A 420 12.48 -17.58 -3.79
C MET A 420 11.93 -16.40 -4.56
N ARG A 421 11.67 -16.58 -5.86
CA ARG A 421 10.97 -15.61 -6.69
C ARG A 421 9.83 -16.29 -7.44
N LEU A 422 8.62 -15.74 -7.33
CA LEU A 422 7.44 -16.18 -8.06
C LEU A 422 6.91 -15.06 -8.92
N GLY A 423 6.78 -15.28 -10.23
CA GLY A 423 6.18 -14.37 -11.18
C GLY A 423 4.91 -14.93 -11.80
N ILE A 424 3.82 -14.15 -11.85
CA ILE A 424 2.68 -14.42 -12.74
C ILE A 424 2.71 -13.36 -13.84
N ILE A 425 2.68 -13.80 -15.10
CA ILE A 425 2.87 -12.97 -16.27
C ILE A 425 1.63 -13.09 -17.17
N ALA A 426 1.13 -11.95 -17.66
CA ALA A 426 0.12 -11.87 -18.72
C ALA A 426 0.77 -12.01 -20.10
N ASN A 427 0.11 -12.70 -21.02
CA ASN A 427 0.36 -12.51 -22.45
C ASN A 427 -0.50 -11.34 -22.98
N ASP A 428 -0.34 -11.03 -24.27
CA ASP A 428 -1.12 -10.02 -25.00
C ASP A 428 -2.66 -10.28 -25.01
N SER A 429 -3.12 -11.41 -24.46
CA SER A 429 -4.50 -11.93 -24.46
C SER A 429 -5.36 -11.48 -23.27
N ALA A 430 -4.83 -11.48 -22.05
CA ALA A 430 -5.59 -11.20 -20.83
C ALA A 430 -4.68 -10.65 -19.72
N PRO A 431 -5.13 -9.69 -18.88
CA PRO A 431 -4.36 -9.20 -17.75
C PRO A 431 -4.18 -10.31 -16.70
N VAL A 432 -3.11 -10.20 -15.90
CA VAL A 432 -3.10 -10.91 -14.62
C VAL A 432 -4.14 -10.21 -13.73
N THR A 433 -5.02 -10.99 -13.11
CA THR A 433 -6.01 -10.47 -12.15
C THR A 433 -5.78 -11.09 -10.78
N LEU A 434 -5.87 -10.27 -9.74
CA LEU A 434 -5.84 -10.68 -8.34
C LEU A 434 -7.13 -10.23 -7.69
N ARG A 435 -7.79 -11.12 -6.96
CA ARG A 435 -9.04 -10.86 -6.24
C ARG A 435 -8.91 -11.35 -4.80
N ASP A 436 -9.26 -10.50 -3.86
CA ASP A 436 -9.54 -10.86 -2.47
C ASP A 436 -11.04 -10.60 -2.22
N TYR A 437 -11.82 -11.67 -2.10
CA TYR A 437 -13.26 -11.61 -1.90
C TYR A 437 -13.64 -11.21 -0.46
N ARG A 438 -12.72 -11.34 0.51
CA ARG A 438 -12.93 -10.94 1.91
C ARG A 438 -12.77 -9.43 2.06
N ASP A 439 -11.69 -8.89 1.50
CA ASP A 439 -11.40 -7.45 1.54
C ASP A 439 -12.01 -6.69 0.36
N GLN A 440 -12.73 -7.39 -0.54
CA GLN A 440 -13.30 -6.89 -1.80
C GLN A 440 -12.29 -6.16 -2.70
N LEU A 441 -11.01 -6.54 -2.59
CA LEU A 441 -9.95 -6.00 -3.43
C LEU A 441 -9.93 -6.72 -4.78
N THR A 442 -9.78 -5.96 -5.86
CA THR A 442 -9.49 -6.46 -7.20
C THR A 442 -8.35 -5.63 -7.78
N ALA A 443 -7.29 -6.29 -8.24
CA ALA A 443 -6.19 -5.65 -8.94
C ALA A 443 -5.96 -6.31 -10.30
N THR A 444 -5.56 -5.51 -11.29
CA THR A 444 -5.23 -5.97 -12.64
C THR A 444 -3.94 -5.34 -13.11
N PHE A 445 -3.03 -6.15 -13.66
CA PHE A 445 -1.68 -5.73 -14.04
C PHE A 445 -1.11 -6.63 -15.15
N GLY A 446 0.04 -6.25 -15.73
CA GLY A 446 0.74 -7.03 -16.75
C GLY A 446 1.56 -8.17 -16.16
N ASP A 447 2.24 -7.92 -15.05
CA ASP A 447 2.93 -8.94 -14.28
C ASP A 447 2.89 -8.62 -12.78
N ILE A 448 3.02 -9.68 -11.98
CA ILE A 448 3.29 -9.61 -10.54
C ILE A 448 4.48 -10.50 -10.23
N MET A 449 5.38 -9.97 -9.42
CA MET A 449 6.56 -10.63 -8.90
C MET A 449 6.53 -10.60 -7.38
N PHE A 450 6.68 -11.76 -6.75
CA PHE A 450 6.89 -11.92 -5.31
C PHE A 450 8.32 -12.39 -5.06
N GLU A 451 9.00 -11.80 -4.08
CA GLU A 451 10.37 -12.16 -3.68
C GLU A 451 10.47 -12.42 -2.17
N ALA A 452 10.81 -13.65 -1.81
CA ALA A 452 11.13 -14.09 -0.45
C ALA A 452 12.67 -14.07 -0.21
N PRO A 453 13.14 -13.87 1.04
CA PRO A 453 12.38 -13.68 2.28
C PRO A 453 12.02 -12.20 2.56
N ASN A 454 12.16 -11.31 1.58
CA ASN A 454 11.89 -9.88 1.76
C ASN A 454 10.38 -9.52 1.82
N ASP A 455 9.49 -10.50 1.58
CA ASP A 455 8.05 -10.32 1.37
C ASP A 455 7.72 -9.13 0.45
N ARG A 456 8.50 -8.98 -0.61
CA ARG A 456 8.35 -7.88 -1.57
C ARG A 456 7.46 -8.32 -2.72
N VAL A 457 6.34 -7.62 -2.89
CA VAL A 457 5.47 -7.72 -4.07
C VAL A 457 5.80 -6.55 -5.00
N THR A 458 5.96 -6.81 -6.29
CA THR A 458 6.04 -5.80 -7.36
C THR A 458 5.01 -6.16 -8.42
N MET A 459 4.12 -5.24 -8.77
CA MET A 459 3.15 -5.37 -9.84
C MET A 459 3.50 -4.35 -10.92
N THR A 460 3.60 -4.74 -12.18
CA THR A 460 4.03 -3.87 -13.27
C THR A 460 2.96 -3.80 -14.37
N ALA A 461 2.82 -2.63 -14.98
CA ALA A 461 1.93 -2.39 -16.10
C ALA A 461 2.35 -3.21 -17.33
N GLY A 462 1.38 -3.82 -17.99
CA GLY A 462 1.60 -4.52 -19.26
C GLY A 462 1.72 -3.53 -20.43
N SER A 463 2.14 -4.04 -21.59
CA SER A 463 2.31 -3.27 -22.84
C SER A 463 1.07 -2.47 -23.30
N ARG A 464 -0.12 -2.79 -22.76
CA ARG A 464 -1.42 -2.19 -23.10
C ARG A 464 -2.32 -1.87 -21.91
N MET A 465 -1.89 -2.14 -20.67
CA MET A 465 -2.73 -1.99 -19.48
C MET A 465 -1.92 -1.50 -18.28
N PRO A 466 -2.35 -0.41 -17.60
CA PRO A 466 -1.72 0.06 -16.37
C PRO A 466 -1.96 -0.94 -15.23
N VAL A 467 -1.24 -0.77 -14.12
CA VAL A 467 -1.62 -1.39 -12.84
C VAL A 467 -2.84 -0.66 -12.32
N ILE A 468 -3.97 -1.37 -12.16
CA ILE A 468 -5.19 -0.84 -11.54
C ILE A 468 -5.43 -1.61 -10.25
N VAL A 469 -5.71 -0.91 -9.15
CA VAL A 469 -6.07 -1.47 -7.85
C VAL A 469 -7.38 -0.86 -7.38
N THR A 470 -8.40 -1.68 -7.17
CA THR A 470 -9.71 -1.31 -6.63
C THR A 470 -9.93 -2.03 -5.31
N SER A 471 -10.37 -1.30 -4.29
CA SER A 471 -10.82 -1.82 -3.00
C SER A 471 -12.03 -1.02 -2.50
N PRO A 472 -12.69 -1.40 -1.40
CA PRO A 472 -13.80 -0.63 -0.82
C PRO A 472 -13.45 0.83 -0.50
N ASP A 473 -12.20 1.07 -0.09
CA ASP A 473 -11.73 2.34 0.44
C ASP A 473 -10.93 3.17 -0.60
N LEU A 474 -10.54 2.57 -1.74
CA LEU A 474 -9.60 3.16 -2.70
C LEU A 474 -9.70 2.56 -4.10
N ASP A 475 -9.80 3.39 -5.14
CA ASP A 475 -9.37 3.04 -6.52
C ASP A 475 -8.05 3.75 -6.84
N GLY A 476 -7.17 3.10 -7.62
CA GLY A 476 -5.89 3.67 -8.04
C GLY A 476 -5.33 3.07 -9.32
N GLU A 477 -4.52 3.86 -10.02
CA GLU A 477 -3.83 3.49 -11.26
C GLU A 477 -2.37 3.95 -11.24
N GLY A 478 -1.44 3.15 -11.79
CA GLY A 478 -0.05 3.55 -12.01
C GLY A 478 0.75 2.61 -12.92
N GLU A 479 2.01 2.95 -13.20
CA GLU A 479 2.89 2.13 -14.06
C GLU A 479 3.52 0.94 -13.32
N THR A 480 3.85 1.10 -12.04
CA THR A 480 4.37 0.01 -11.19
C THR A 480 3.95 0.25 -9.75
N PHE A 481 3.41 -0.78 -9.10
CA PHE A 481 3.12 -0.78 -7.67
C PHE A 481 4.08 -1.72 -6.94
N ILE A 482 4.74 -1.26 -5.89
CA ILE A 482 5.66 -2.07 -5.07
C ILE A 482 5.13 -2.04 -3.64
N TYR A 483 4.98 -3.20 -3.02
CA TYR A 483 4.69 -3.34 -1.59
C TYR A 483 5.77 -4.18 -0.91
N ASP A 484 6.50 -3.57 0.02
CA ASP A 484 7.44 -4.24 0.92
C ASP A 484 6.73 -4.47 2.25
N ARG A 485 6.35 -5.72 2.51
CA ARG A 485 5.60 -6.09 3.71
C ARG A 485 6.46 -6.00 4.97
N ALA A 486 7.75 -6.35 4.88
CA ALA A 486 8.67 -6.30 6.02
C ALA A 486 8.85 -4.87 6.54
N GLN A 487 8.82 -3.88 5.65
CA GLN A 487 8.90 -2.45 5.97
C GLN A 487 7.54 -1.78 6.15
N ASN A 488 6.43 -2.43 5.75
CA ASN A 488 5.09 -1.83 5.61
C ASN A 488 5.09 -0.57 4.72
N LEU A 489 5.86 -0.62 3.63
CA LEU A 489 5.97 0.47 2.67
C LEU A 489 5.33 0.06 1.35
N ALA A 490 4.37 0.84 0.87
CA ALA A 490 3.85 0.72 -0.49
C ALA A 490 4.32 1.89 -1.35
N SER A 491 4.44 1.72 -2.66
CA SER A 491 4.76 2.82 -3.58
C SER A 491 4.23 2.59 -4.99
N PHE A 492 3.69 3.64 -5.60
CA PHE A 492 3.51 3.75 -7.05
C PHE A 492 4.72 4.46 -7.67
N ARG A 493 5.21 3.93 -8.79
CA ARG A 493 6.23 4.57 -9.65
C ARG A 493 5.61 4.87 -11.01
N GLY A 494 6.09 5.93 -11.65
CA GLY A 494 5.54 6.45 -12.89
C GLY A 494 4.32 7.35 -12.66
N ALA A 495 3.70 7.78 -13.75
CA ALA A 495 2.46 8.56 -13.67
C ALA A 495 1.30 7.69 -13.14
N GLY A 496 0.36 8.33 -12.45
CA GLY A 496 -0.76 7.61 -11.83
C GLY A 496 -1.82 8.51 -11.22
N TRP A 497 -2.85 7.89 -10.66
CA TRP A 497 -3.91 8.57 -9.92
C TRP A 497 -4.51 7.71 -8.80
N LEU A 498 -5.15 8.36 -7.83
CA LEU A 498 -5.94 7.76 -6.75
C LEU A 498 -7.30 8.46 -6.64
N LEU A 499 -8.32 7.66 -6.34
CA LEU A 499 -9.67 8.07 -5.97
C LEU A 499 -10.01 7.37 -4.64
N PRO A 500 -9.83 8.04 -3.48
CA PRO A 500 -10.34 7.53 -2.21
C PRO A 500 -11.86 7.34 -2.29
N ARG A 501 -12.34 6.16 -1.90
CA ARG A 501 -13.77 5.89 -1.81
C ARG A 501 -14.24 6.21 -0.40
N GLN A 502 -15.03 7.26 -0.27
CA GLN A 502 -15.63 7.65 1.01
C GLN A 502 -16.48 6.49 1.57
N ALA A 503 -16.28 6.14 2.83
CA ALA A 503 -16.95 5.03 3.52
C ALA A 503 -18.47 5.24 3.76
N ALA A 504 -19.05 6.34 3.25
CA ALA A 504 -20.43 6.78 3.43
C ALA A 504 -21.51 5.77 2.98
N MET A 505 -21.13 4.72 2.24
CA MET A 505 -22.05 3.69 1.75
C MET A 505 -22.19 2.46 2.66
N ARG A 506 -21.47 2.37 3.79
CA ARG A 506 -21.42 1.13 4.60
C ARG A 506 -22.70 0.82 5.39
N ASP A 507 -23.60 1.80 5.59
CA ASP A 507 -24.93 1.63 6.19
C ASP A 507 -26.06 1.43 5.15
N ALA A 508 -25.77 1.52 3.85
CA ALA A 508 -26.70 1.13 2.81
C ALA A 508 -26.71 -0.40 2.68
N GLY A 509 -27.67 -1.05 3.34
CA GLY A 509 -27.81 -2.51 3.33
C GLY A 509 -27.86 -3.12 1.93
N PRO A 510 -27.44 -4.40 1.76
CA PRO A 510 -27.21 -5.00 0.45
C PRO A 510 -28.48 -5.03 -0.42
N SER A 511 -28.50 -4.23 -1.49
CA SER A 511 -29.52 -4.31 -2.53
C SER A 511 -29.31 -5.60 -3.35
N PRO A 512 -30.33 -6.48 -3.48
CA PRO A 512 -30.14 -7.82 -4.03
C PRO A 512 -30.26 -7.94 -5.56
N ASP A 513 -30.18 -6.83 -6.32
CA ASP A 513 -30.35 -6.87 -7.78
C ASP A 513 -29.42 -5.90 -8.55
N PRO A 514 -28.35 -6.39 -9.18
CA PRO A 514 -27.46 -5.58 -10.02
C PRO A 514 -28.03 -5.29 -11.42
N SER A 515 -29.24 -5.77 -11.78
CA SER A 515 -29.83 -5.58 -13.10
C SER A 515 -30.68 -4.30 -13.24
N LEU A 516 -30.92 -3.58 -12.15
CA LEU A 516 -31.71 -2.34 -12.09
C LEU A 516 -30.86 -1.10 -11.76
N ALA A 517 -29.76 -0.92 -12.49
CA ALA A 517 -29.06 0.36 -12.52
C ALA A 517 -29.91 1.38 -13.31
N PRO A 518 -30.35 2.50 -12.71
CA PRO A 518 -31.02 3.55 -13.46
C PRO A 518 -30.02 4.26 -14.37
N ALA A 519 -30.30 4.31 -15.67
CA ALA A 519 -29.69 5.27 -16.58
C ALA A 519 -30.33 6.65 -16.33
N GLY A 520 -29.92 7.29 -15.23
CA GLY A 520 -30.25 8.66 -14.85
C GLY A 520 -28.96 9.41 -14.52
N ASP A 521 -28.93 10.71 -14.81
CA ASP A 521 -27.71 11.51 -14.80
C ASP A 521 -26.97 11.47 -13.45
N SER A 522 -25.64 11.38 -13.51
CA SER A 522 -24.77 11.29 -12.34
C SER A 522 -24.95 12.48 -11.40
N GLU A 523 -25.62 12.28 -10.25
CA GLU A 523 -25.42 13.16 -9.11
C GLU A 523 -24.00 13.00 -8.57
N SER A 524 -23.36 14.13 -8.32
CA SER A 524 -21.94 14.25 -7.99
C SER A 524 -21.63 13.60 -6.65
N ILE A 525 -21.19 12.34 -6.66
CA ILE A 525 -20.45 11.78 -5.51
C ILE A 525 -19.15 12.60 -5.41
N ASN A 526 -18.88 13.15 -4.22
CA ASN A 526 -17.69 13.96 -3.97
C ASN A 526 -16.42 13.11 -4.11
N ARG A 527 -15.85 13.16 -5.32
CA ARG A 527 -14.69 12.39 -5.74
C ARG A 527 -13.46 13.28 -5.64
N LEU A 528 -12.84 13.24 -4.46
CA LEU A 528 -11.44 13.59 -4.34
C LEU A 528 -10.63 12.74 -5.30
N ARG A 529 -9.91 13.38 -6.21
CA ARG A 529 -8.99 12.76 -7.17
C ARG A 529 -7.61 13.33 -6.96
N ILE A 530 -6.62 12.46 -6.85
CA ILE A 530 -5.21 12.83 -6.71
C ILE A 530 -4.48 12.24 -7.90
N ALA A 531 -3.77 13.03 -8.68
CA ALA A 531 -2.96 12.58 -9.82
C ALA A 531 -1.52 13.08 -9.69
N TRP A 532 -0.57 12.37 -10.30
CA TRP A 532 0.86 12.70 -10.29
C TRP A 532 1.58 12.16 -11.53
N THR A 533 2.81 12.65 -11.78
CA THR A 533 3.63 12.29 -12.95
C THR A 533 4.84 11.42 -12.63
N ARG A 534 5.29 11.31 -11.36
CA ARG A 534 6.53 10.59 -11.00
C ARG A 534 6.35 9.43 -10.03
N GLY A 535 5.61 9.61 -8.94
CA GLY A 535 5.29 8.53 -8.02
C GLY A 535 4.59 8.97 -6.74
N ALA A 536 4.19 7.98 -5.95
CA ALA A 536 3.62 8.15 -4.62
C ALA A 536 4.14 7.05 -3.69
N ASP A 537 4.59 7.42 -2.49
CA ASP A 537 5.09 6.53 -1.44
C ASP A 537 4.11 6.56 -0.25
N PHE A 538 3.76 5.39 0.30
CA PHE A 538 2.77 5.22 1.36
C PHE A 538 3.37 4.42 2.51
N GLU A 539 3.36 5.01 3.70
CA GLU A 539 3.81 4.39 4.92
C GLU A 539 2.59 3.82 5.66
N LEU A 540 2.55 2.50 5.83
CA LEU A 540 1.44 1.79 6.45
C LEU A 540 1.77 1.43 7.90
N ALA A 541 0.78 1.52 8.77
CA ALA A 541 0.85 1.08 10.15
C ALA A 541 -0.20 0.00 10.41
N ASN A 542 0.17 -0.96 11.26
CA ASN A 542 -0.64 -2.12 11.55
C ASN A 542 -1.48 -1.88 12.82
N ILE A 543 -2.80 -2.03 12.72
CA ILE A 543 -3.77 -1.77 13.78
C ILE A 543 -4.08 -3.09 14.50
N GLU A 544 -3.61 -3.23 15.74
CA GLU A 544 -4.04 -4.33 16.63
C GLU A 544 -5.46 -4.05 17.19
N PRO A 545 -6.29 -5.08 17.43
CA PRO A 545 -6.02 -6.51 17.29
C PRO A 545 -6.33 -7.10 15.90
N ASP A 546 -6.99 -6.33 15.03
CA ASP A 546 -7.52 -6.81 13.73
C ASP A 546 -6.44 -6.96 12.65
N ASN A 547 -5.22 -6.51 12.93
CA ASN A 547 -4.05 -6.61 12.05
C ASN A 547 -4.27 -5.94 10.67
N ARG A 548 -5.11 -4.89 10.66
CA ARG A 548 -5.45 -4.09 9.48
C ARG A 548 -4.37 -3.04 9.24
N LEU A 549 -3.98 -2.87 7.97
CA LEU A 549 -3.09 -1.79 7.56
C LEU A 549 -3.89 -0.50 7.39
N ALA A 550 -3.39 0.59 7.96
CA ALA A 550 -3.90 1.94 7.77
C ALA A 550 -2.75 2.88 7.36
N LEU A 551 -3.09 3.94 6.62
CA LEU A 551 -2.13 4.94 6.16
C LEU A 551 -1.66 5.80 7.34
N ARG A 552 -0.34 5.94 7.49
CA ARG A 552 0.34 6.81 8.46
C ARG A 552 0.98 8.02 7.77
N LYS A 553 1.62 7.82 6.62
CA LYS A 553 2.18 8.89 5.80
C LYS A 553 1.89 8.62 4.33
N VAL A 554 1.62 9.68 3.57
CA VAL A 554 1.62 9.68 2.12
C VAL A 554 2.58 10.77 1.63
N HIS A 555 3.41 10.45 0.67
CA HIS A 555 4.33 11.36 -0.01
C HIS A 555 4.09 11.22 -1.52
N ILE A 556 3.79 12.30 -2.23
CA ILE A 556 3.49 12.26 -3.67
C ILE A 556 4.34 13.30 -4.39
N ASP A 557 4.92 12.90 -5.52
CA ASP A 557 5.96 13.65 -6.20
C ASP A 557 5.73 13.69 -7.72
N GLY A 558 5.97 14.86 -8.30
CA GLY A 558 5.84 15.17 -9.72
C GLY A 558 4.46 15.66 -10.11
N ASP A 559 4.37 16.98 -10.36
CA ASP A 559 3.20 17.69 -10.89
C ASP A 559 1.87 17.19 -10.29
N VAL A 560 1.80 17.23 -8.96
CA VAL A 560 0.69 16.71 -8.18
C VAL A 560 -0.54 17.58 -8.41
N ASP A 561 -1.66 16.94 -8.72
CA ASP A 561 -2.94 17.58 -8.99
C ASP A 561 -4.05 16.93 -8.15
N ILE A 562 -4.57 17.69 -7.20
CA ILE A 562 -5.66 17.29 -6.31
C ILE A 562 -6.92 18.04 -6.72
N GLU A 563 -7.95 17.32 -7.13
CA GLU A 563 -9.22 17.84 -7.64
C GLU A 563 -10.36 17.34 -6.76
N SER A 564 -11.26 18.23 -6.34
CA SER A 564 -12.52 17.92 -5.66
C SER A 564 -13.68 18.71 -6.29
N ASP A 565 -14.90 18.52 -5.78
CA ASP A 565 -16.08 19.29 -6.16
C ASP A 565 -15.96 20.79 -5.85
N ARG A 566 -15.24 21.16 -4.78
CA ARG A 566 -15.13 22.55 -4.28
C ARG A 566 -13.85 23.26 -4.69
N GLY A 567 -12.83 22.55 -5.14
CA GLY A 567 -11.54 23.16 -5.40
C GLY A 567 -10.48 22.24 -6.00
N ARG A 568 -9.32 22.84 -6.24
CA ARG A 568 -8.16 22.19 -6.85
C ARG A 568 -6.87 22.70 -6.20
N ILE A 569 -5.96 21.79 -5.87
CA ILE A 569 -4.61 22.11 -5.38
C ILE A 569 -3.61 21.47 -6.36
N ALA A 570 -2.79 22.29 -7.00
CA ALA A 570 -1.69 21.84 -7.84
C ALA A 570 -0.36 22.25 -7.21
N CYS A 571 0.64 21.36 -7.19
CA CYS A 571 1.99 21.60 -6.65
C CYS A 571 3.02 20.62 -7.25
N ASP A 572 4.31 20.82 -7.00
CA ASP A 572 5.35 19.91 -7.49
C ASP A 572 5.43 18.62 -6.64
N GLU A 573 5.19 18.74 -5.33
CA GLU A 573 5.31 17.69 -4.31
C GLU A 573 4.29 17.93 -3.16
N ILE A 574 3.85 16.85 -2.50
CA ILE A 574 3.03 16.92 -1.28
C ILE A 574 3.39 15.82 -0.27
N ASP A 575 3.53 16.22 1.00
CA ASP A 575 3.64 15.36 2.17
C ASP A 575 2.35 15.46 2.99
N LEU A 576 1.72 14.31 3.29
CA LEU A 576 0.53 14.20 4.14
C LEU A 576 0.82 13.27 5.32
N ALA A 577 0.76 13.80 6.53
CA ALA A 577 0.82 13.02 7.77
C ALA A 577 -0.60 12.68 8.25
N LEU A 578 -0.80 11.42 8.63
CA LEU A 578 -2.08 10.93 9.14
C LEU A 578 -1.89 10.26 10.50
N TYR A 579 -2.76 10.60 11.45
CA TYR A 579 -2.89 9.85 12.69
C TYR A 579 -3.96 8.76 12.53
N ILE A 580 -3.84 7.70 13.30
CA ILE A 580 -4.86 6.62 13.34
C ILE A 580 -5.79 6.88 14.52
N SER A 581 -7.10 6.94 14.26
CA SER A 581 -8.12 7.12 15.29
C SER A 581 -8.29 5.86 16.15
N ASP A 582 -8.94 5.99 17.31
CA ASP A 582 -9.32 4.85 18.16
C ASP A 582 -10.19 3.82 17.41
N ASP A 583 -10.91 4.26 16.37
CA ASP A 583 -11.76 3.44 15.50
C ASP A 583 -10.97 2.83 14.31
N GLY A 584 -9.65 3.01 14.29
CA GLY A 584 -8.74 2.45 13.28
C GLY A 584 -8.80 3.13 11.91
N GLN A 585 -9.27 4.38 11.84
CA GLN A 585 -9.31 5.17 10.60
C GLN A 585 -8.12 6.11 10.51
N SER A 586 -7.55 6.28 9.31
CA SER A 586 -6.55 7.30 9.03
C SER A 586 -7.20 8.68 8.89
N VAL A 587 -6.79 9.63 9.72
CA VAL A 587 -7.30 11.02 9.72
C VAL A 587 -6.12 11.96 9.48
N PRO A 588 -6.22 12.95 8.58
CA PRO A 588 -5.12 13.86 8.29
C PRO A 588 -4.77 14.72 9.53
N GLU A 589 -3.48 14.79 9.85
CA GLU A 589 -2.92 15.61 10.94
C GLU A 589 -2.33 16.92 10.38
N SER A 590 -1.48 16.79 9.38
CA SER A 590 -0.89 17.92 8.66
C SER A 590 -0.60 17.58 7.20
N MET A 591 -0.58 18.61 6.37
CA MET A 591 -0.26 18.56 4.95
C MET A 591 0.77 19.66 4.64
N LEU A 592 1.78 19.32 3.86
CA LEU A 592 2.78 20.24 3.32
C LEU A 592 2.81 20.07 1.80
N ALA A 593 2.33 21.05 1.05
CA ALA A 593 2.49 21.14 -0.39
C ALA A 593 3.65 22.07 -0.73
N THR A 594 4.52 21.65 -1.66
CA THR A 594 5.75 22.37 -2.03
C THR A 594 5.91 22.46 -3.54
N GLY A 595 6.51 23.57 -3.99
CA GLY A 595 6.76 23.85 -5.40
C GLY A 595 5.49 24.31 -6.14
N ASN A 596 5.56 25.52 -6.71
CA ASN A 596 4.52 26.13 -7.57
C ASN A 596 3.07 26.03 -7.05
N VAL A 597 2.87 26.00 -5.73
CA VAL A 597 1.58 25.69 -5.11
C VAL A 597 0.51 26.66 -5.58
N GLN A 598 -0.54 26.13 -6.20
CA GLN A 598 -1.76 26.85 -6.56
C GLN A 598 -2.97 26.12 -5.98
N ALA A 599 -3.54 26.67 -4.91
CA ALA A 599 -4.82 26.24 -4.34
C ALA A 599 -5.93 27.17 -4.84
N ARG A 600 -7.04 26.62 -5.33
CA ARG A 600 -8.16 27.38 -5.89
C ARG A 600 -9.49 26.75 -5.48
N ASP A 601 -10.46 27.60 -5.17
CA ASP A 601 -11.87 27.24 -5.04
C ASP A 601 -12.74 28.20 -5.88
N ASP A 602 -14.06 28.17 -5.69
CA ASP A 602 -15.02 29.04 -6.37
C ASP A 602 -14.90 30.54 -6.01
N SER A 603 -14.16 30.87 -4.95
CA SER A 603 -14.14 32.18 -4.32
C SER A 603 -12.77 32.86 -4.35
N LEU A 604 -11.69 32.08 -4.25
CA LEU A 604 -10.30 32.53 -4.22
C LEU A 604 -9.33 31.65 -5.01
N THR A 605 -8.18 32.21 -5.34
CA THR A 605 -6.98 31.50 -5.80
C THR A 605 -5.80 31.97 -4.97
N LEU A 606 -5.23 31.06 -4.19
CA LEU A 606 -3.98 31.19 -3.46
C LEU A 606 -2.84 30.64 -4.33
N ARG A 607 -1.74 31.39 -4.44
CA ARG A 607 -0.46 30.92 -4.97
C ARG A 607 0.64 31.15 -3.94
N ALA A 608 1.55 30.19 -3.80
CA ALA A 608 2.72 30.25 -2.92
C ALA A 608 3.81 29.30 -3.41
N SER A 609 4.99 29.32 -2.79
CA SER A 609 6.03 28.29 -3.05
C SER A 609 5.88 27.09 -2.11
N GLU A 610 5.23 27.30 -0.97
CA GLU A 610 5.03 26.33 0.11
C GLU A 610 3.68 26.62 0.78
N LEU A 611 2.92 25.57 1.11
CA LEU A 611 1.65 25.63 1.82
C LEU A 611 1.59 24.52 2.87
N GLU A 612 1.66 24.93 4.13
CA GLU A 612 1.51 24.10 5.33
C GLU A 612 0.06 24.23 5.85
N VAL A 613 -0.64 23.12 6.04
CA VAL A 613 -1.98 23.05 6.61
C VAL A 613 -1.97 22.09 7.80
N ILE A 614 -2.50 22.53 8.93
CA ILE A 614 -2.67 21.72 10.13
C ILE A 614 -4.16 21.53 10.37
N PHE A 615 -4.60 20.27 10.50
CA PHE A 615 -5.99 19.90 10.70
C PHE A 615 -6.34 19.83 12.18
N ARG A 616 -7.64 19.89 12.50
CA ARG A 616 -8.15 19.61 13.85
C ARG A 616 -8.34 18.11 14.02
N PRO A 617 -7.76 17.48 15.07
CA PRO A 617 -8.11 16.11 15.41
C PRO A 617 -9.54 16.05 15.96
N GLU A 618 -10.32 15.07 15.49
CA GLU A 618 -11.75 14.91 15.83
C GLU A 618 -12.01 14.67 17.33
N SER A 619 -11.00 14.23 18.08
CA SER A 619 -11.10 13.95 19.52
C SER A 619 -11.48 15.16 20.38
N PHE A 620 -11.33 16.38 19.86
CA PHE A 620 -11.85 17.60 20.50
C PHE A 620 -13.37 17.81 20.32
N LEU A 621 -13.99 17.26 19.28
CA LEU A 621 -15.42 17.42 19.01
C LEU A 621 -16.32 16.62 19.99
N LYS A 622 -15.81 15.50 20.53
CA LYS A 622 -16.56 14.65 21.50
C LYS A 622 -16.55 15.16 22.95
N CYS A 623 -15.79 16.21 23.29
CA CYS A 623 -15.55 16.64 24.69
C CYS A 623 -16.25 17.94 25.11
N ALA A 624 -16.94 18.65 24.21
CA ALA A 624 -17.56 19.95 24.48
C ALA A 624 -19.03 19.82 24.96
N ASP A 625 -19.19 19.42 26.23
CA ASP A 625 -20.43 19.35 27.01
C ASP A 625 -21.57 18.43 26.51
N GLY A 626 -22.27 17.81 27.46
CA GLY A 626 -23.40 16.90 27.23
C GLY A 626 -24.71 17.56 26.78
N ALA A 627 -24.62 18.63 25.98
CA ALA A 627 -25.74 19.03 25.13
C ALA A 627 -25.91 17.98 24.02
N ALA A 628 -27.14 17.79 23.53
CA ALA A 628 -27.32 17.02 22.31
C ALA A 628 -26.49 17.65 21.20
N SER A 629 -25.72 16.84 20.46
CA SER A 629 -25.04 17.31 19.26
C SER A 629 -26.03 18.12 18.43
N PRO A 630 -25.70 19.36 17.98
CA PRO A 630 -26.40 19.87 16.82
C PRO A 630 -26.29 18.79 15.73
N ALA A 631 -27.35 18.62 14.94
CA ALA A 631 -27.36 17.62 13.88
C ALA A 631 -26.09 17.76 13.05
N ALA A 632 -25.51 16.63 12.63
CA ALA A 632 -24.29 16.62 11.84
C ALA A 632 -24.43 17.63 10.69
N ASP A 633 -23.65 18.70 10.77
CA ASP A 633 -23.56 19.67 9.71
C ASP A 633 -22.70 19.00 8.64
N ASP A 634 -23.29 18.72 7.48
CA ASP A 634 -22.64 18.09 6.32
C ASP A 634 -21.66 19.08 5.65
N GLY A 635 -20.76 19.65 6.45
CA GLY A 635 -19.63 20.48 6.04
C GLY A 635 -18.59 19.60 5.36
N ASP A 636 -18.88 19.15 4.14
CA ASP A 636 -18.02 18.19 3.43
C ASP A 636 -16.64 18.80 3.12
N HIS A 637 -15.59 18.06 3.44
CA HIS A 637 -14.22 18.58 3.49
C HIS A 637 -13.41 18.16 2.27
N VAL A 638 -12.42 18.98 1.89
CA VAL A 638 -11.52 18.72 0.74
C VAL A 638 -10.83 17.34 0.81
N PHE A 639 -10.66 16.76 2.00
CA PHE A 639 -10.06 15.44 2.23
C PHE A 639 -11.07 14.34 2.63
N GLY A 640 -12.37 14.57 2.52
CA GLY A 640 -13.40 13.53 2.63
C GLY A 640 -13.69 12.95 4.02
N GLY A 641 -13.18 13.55 5.10
CA GLY A 641 -13.50 13.24 6.51
C GLY A 641 -13.64 14.52 7.34
N THR A 642 -14.11 14.49 8.61
CA THR A 642 -14.58 15.69 9.36
C THR A 642 -13.50 16.70 9.81
N SER A 643 -12.34 16.65 9.15
CA SER A 643 -11.11 17.37 9.46
C SER A 643 -11.18 18.85 9.04
N ARG A 644 -11.69 19.69 9.94
CA ARG A 644 -11.61 21.16 9.79
C ARG A 644 -10.16 21.65 9.83
N ILE A 645 -9.82 22.65 9.01
CA ILE A 645 -8.52 23.32 9.06
C ILE A 645 -8.40 24.09 10.38
N ARG A 646 -7.31 23.84 11.11
CA ARG A 646 -6.96 24.58 12.33
C ARG A 646 -6.12 25.81 12.00
N GLN A 647 -5.07 25.60 11.21
CA GLN A 647 -4.07 26.60 10.86
C GLN A 647 -3.63 26.39 9.42
N LEU A 648 -3.35 27.48 8.72
CA LEU A 648 -2.78 27.49 7.38
C LEU A 648 -1.62 28.48 7.34
N THR A 649 -0.47 28.04 6.83
CA THR A 649 0.70 28.88 6.59
C THR A 649 1.10 28.76 5.11
N ALA A 650 1.06 29.84 4.36
CA ALA A 650 1.64 29.89 3.01
C ALA A 650 2.91 30.75 3.03
N ARG A 651 3.96 30.32 2.30
CA ARG A 651 5.27 31.00 2.30
C ARG A 651 5.82 31.21 0.89
N SER A 652 6.61 32.27 0.77
CA SER A 652 7.36 32.73 -0.40
C SER A 652 6.51 33.05 -1.62
N ASN A 653 6.44 34.35 -1.97
CA ASN A 653 5.63 34.90 -3.06
C ASN A 653 4.13 34.59 -2.91
N VAL A 654 3.59 34.77 -1.70
CA VAL A 654 2.18 34.51 -1.43
C VAL A 654 1.33 35.53 -2.18
N ARG A 655 0.40 35.02 -2.98
CA ARG A 655 -0.56 35.82 -3.74
C ARG A 655 -1.95 35.28 -3.50
N LEU A 656 -2.85 36.14 -3.08
CA LEU A 656 -4.28 35.85 -3.05
C LEU A 656 -4.95 36.66 -4.16
N LEU A 657 -5.79 36.00 -4.95
CA LEU A 657 -6.68 36.60 -5.92
C LEU A 657 -8.10 36.16 -5.62
N LEU A 658 -9.02 37.12 -5.52
CA LEU A 658 -10.44 36.85 -5.33
C LEU A 658 -11.25 37.01 -6.62
N THR A 659 -12.44 36.42 -6.60
CA THR A 659 -13.48 36.57 -7.63
C THR A 659 -13.99 38.00 -7.81
N ASP A 660 -13.94 38.84 -6.76
CA ASP A 660 -14.28 40.28 -6.82
C ASP A 660 -13.19 41.14 -7.50
N GLY A 661 -12.08 40.51 -7.91
CA GLY A 661 -10.91 41.16 -8.50
C GLY A 661 -9.89 41.69 -7.48
N SER A 662 -10.19 41.64 -6.18
CA SER A 662 -9.26 41.99 -5.11
C SER A 662 -8.04 41.08 -5.12
N TYR A 663 -6.90 41.67 -4.78
CA TYR A 663 -5.59 41.03 -4.90
C TYR A 663 -4.70 41.41 -3.72
N SER A 664 -3.89 40.48 -3.21
CA SER A 664 -2.89 40.77 -2.20
C SER A 664 -1.62 39.99 -2.44
N PHE A 665 -0.51 40.58 -1.99
CA PHE A 665 0.83 40.02 -2.06
C PHE A 665 1.51 40.15 -0.70
N SER A 666 2.17 39.08 -0.28
CA SER A 666 3.03 39.04 0.91
C SER A 666 4.09 37.93 0.77
N ASP A 667 5.10 37.93 1.63
CA ASP A 667 6.09 36.82 1.67
C ASP A 667 5.57 35.64 2.50
N GLU A 668 4.67 35.90 3.44
CA GLU A 668 4.02 34.94 4.33
C GLU A 668 2.54 35.30 4.50
N LEU A 669 1.69 34.28 4.55
CA LEU A 669 0.30 34.32 4.99
C LEU A 669 0.16 33.30 6.11
N PHE A 670 -0.31 33.73 7.26
CA PHE A 670 -0.65 32.85 8.38
C PHE A 670 -2.12 33.07 8.74
N ALA A 671 -2.91 32.01 8.72
CA ALA A 671 -4.30 32.00 9.14
C ALA A 671 -4.50 31.00 10.29
N ASP A 672 -5.15 31.47 11.35
CA ASP A 672 -5.57 30.66 12.50
C ASP A 672 -7.10 30.72 12.59
N THR A 673 -7.74 29.58 12.34
CA THR A 673 -9.19 29.42 12.32
C THR A 673 -9.79 29.43 13.73
N ASP A 674 -9.05 28.99 14.75
CA ASP A 674 -9.49 29.04 16.15
C ASP A 674 -9.52 30.47 16.68
N ALA A 675 -8.45 31.24 16.41
CA ALA A 675 -8.36 32.64 16.78
C ALA A 675 -9.18 33.58 15.86
N GLN A 676 -9.61 33.06 14.70
CA GLN A 676 -10.14 33.82 13.56
C GLN A 676 -9.26 35.01 13.17
N THR A 677 -7.96 34.73 12.98
CA THR A 677 -6.97 35.74 12.62
C THR A 677 -6.25 35.42 11.32
N VAL A 678 -6.09 36.43 10.46
CA VAL A 678 -5.15 36.40 9.34
C VAL A 678 -4.00 37.34 9.64
N ARG A 679 -2.79 36.93 9.28
CA ARG A 679 -1.60 37.76 9.21
C ARG A 679 -1.00 37.68 7.81
N LEU A 680 -0.79 38.82 7.19
CA LEU A 680 0.05 38.97 6.02
C LEU A 680 1.37 39.58 6.48
N ALA A 681 2.50 38.97 6.13
CA ALA A 681 3.82 39.45 6.50
C ALA A 681 4.81 39.36 5.34
N GLY A 682 5.83 40.22 5.33
CA GLY A 682 6.83 40.31 4.27
C GLY A 682 7.38 41.71 4.09
N GLU A 683 8.47 41.88 3.33
CA GLU A 683 9.13 43.17 3.14
C GLU A 683 8.13 44.25 2.66
N HIS A 684 7.25 43.86 1.73
CA HIS A 684 6.15 44.69 1.23
C HIS A 684 4.85 43.90 1.24
N VAL A 685 3.96 44.22 2.20
CA VAL A 685 2.58 43.71 2.18
C VAL A 685 1.72 44.66 1.37
N LEU A 686 1.13 44.15 0.30
CA LEU A 686 0.33 44.90 -0.66
C LEU A 686 -1.08 44.32 -0.74
N ILE A 687 -2.10 45.18 -0.71
CA ILE A 687 -3.51 44.83 -0.90
C ILE A 687 -4.10 45.79 -1.92
N ALA A 688 -4.77 45.26 -2.95
CA ALA A 688 -5.42 45.99 -4.01
C ALA A 688 -6.87 45.56 -4.16
N THR A 689 -7.72 46.51 -4.55
CA THR A 689 -9.13 46.35 -4.88
C THR A 689 -9.44 47.25 -6.08
N ASP A 690 -10.62 47.12 -6.69
CA ASP A 690 -11.08 47.92 -7.85
C ASP A 690 -10.60 49.39 -7.85
N ARG A 691 -10.64 50.11 -6.72
CA ARG A 691 -10.30 51.54 -6.65
C ARG A 691 -9.28 51.95 -5.59
N MET A 692 -8.64 50.98 -4.94
CA MET A 692 -7.74 51.28 -3.82
C MET A 692 -6.57 50.31 -3.81
N ALA A 693 -5.37 50.87 -3.70
CA ALA A 693 -4.16 50.14 -3.41
C ALA A 693 -3.63 50.56 -2.03
N LEU A 694 -3.24 49.59 -1.22
CA LEU A 694 -2.64 49.73 0.10
C LEU A 694 -1.28 49.02 0.08
N ARG A 695 -0.24 49.68 0.58
CA ARG A 695 1.07 49.07 0.82
C ARG A 695 1.54 49.42 2.22
N THR A 696 1.86 48.43 3.04
CA THR A 696 2.53 48.64 4.34
C THR A 696 3.85 47.90 4.38
N ALA A 697 4.78 48.38 5.20
CA ALA A 697 5.98 47.63 5.52
C ALA A 697 5.65 46.45 6.45
N ASN A 698 6.36 45.34 6.27
CA ASN A 698 6.47 44.21 7.20
C ASN A 698 5.20 43.39 7.50
N ARG A 699 4.06 43.97 7.88
CA ARG A 699 2.92 43.21 8.44
C ARG A 699 1.57 43.92 8.47
N ILE A 700 0.51 43.16 8.19
CA ILE A 700 -0.89 43.43 8.54
C ILE A 700 -1.42 42.25 9.36
N ASP A 701 -2.09 42.48 10.49
CA ASP A 701 -2.94 41.47 11.14
C ASP A 701 -4.40 41.87 11.04
N VAL A 702 -5.28 40.86 11.01
CA VAL A 702 -6.73 41.03 10.99
C VAL A 702 -7.37 40.06 11.97
N HIS A 703 -8.30 40.56 12.78
CA HIS A 703 -9.10 39.81 13.75
C HIS A 703 -10.58 39.89 13.36
N ARG A 704 -11.14 38.81 12.79
CA ARG A 704 -12.55 38.78 12.32
C ARG A 704 -13.53 39.03 13.46
N THR A 705 -13.37 38.32 14.58
CA THR A 705 -14.21 38.44 15.79
C THR A 705 -14.27 39.85 16.38
N LYS A 706 -13.25 40.68 16.15
CA LYS A 706 -13.16 42.06 16.67
C LYS A 706 -13.51 43.13 15.63
N GLY A 707 -13.78 42.73 14.39
CA GLY A 707 -13.92 43.67 13.27
C GLY A 707 -12.73 44.62 13.18
N LEU A 708 -11.50 44.09 13.23
CA LEU A 708 -10.28 44.90 13.39
C LEU A 708 -9.17 44.47 12.43
N VAL A 709 -8.68 45.41 11.61
CA VAL A 709 -7.43 45.30 10.84
C VAL A 709 -6.42 46.27 11.44
N TRP A 710 -5.17 45.86 11.64
CA TRP A 710 -4.12 46.78 12.07
C TRP A 710 -2.76 46.55 11.39
N SER A 711 -1.88 47.55 11.49
CA SER A 711 -0.48 47.48 11.11
C SER A 711 0.29 48.49 11.96
N ASP A 712 1.28 48.04 12.74
CA ASP A 712 2.17 48.91 13.54
C ASP A 712 3.42 49.33 12.74
N TRP A 713 3.23 49.61 11.45
CA TRP A 713 4.32 49.89 10.50
C TRP A 713 3.99 51.06 9.55
N PRO A 714 5.01 51.74 9.00
CA PRO A 714 4.83 52.76 7.97
C PRO A 714 4.14 52.20 6.72
N GLY A 715 3.35 53.04 6.06
CA GLY A 715 2.71 52.64 4.80
C GLY A 715 2.09 53.78 4.00
N GLU A 716 1.48 53.39 2.89
CA GLU A 716 0.85 54.27 1.92
C GLU A 716 -0.45 53.64 1.38
N ALA A 717 -1.51 54.44 1.26
CA ALA A 717 -2.75 54.10 0.58
C ALA A 717 -2.98 55.07 -0.58
N ARG A 718 -3.43 54.56 -1.73
CA ARG A 718 -3.88 55.36 -2.87
C ARG A 718 -5.30 54.96 -3.25
N ILE A 719 -6.15 55.95 -3.53
CA ILE A 719 -7.52 55.80 -4.02
C ILE A 719 -7.64 56.46 -5.39
N TYR A 720 -8.41 55.85 -6.29
CA TYR A 720 -8.54 56.23 -7.70
C TYR A 720 -10.02 56.43 -8.09
N ASP A 721 -10.28 57.38 -9.00
CA ASP A 721 -11.59 57.64 -9.60
C ASP A 721 -12.03 56.45 -10.49
N GLN A 722 -11.06 55.93 -11.23
CA GLN A 722 -11.18 54.86 -12.21
C GLN A 722 -10.81 53.50 -11.61
N PRO A 723 -11.50 52.43 -12.06
CA PRO A 723 -11.06 51.06 -11.84
C PRO A 723 -9.58 50.86 -12.18
N LEU A 724 -8.84 50.28 -11.24
CA LEU A 724 -7.55 49.67 -11.48
C LEU A 724 -7.78 48.48 -12.41
N MET A 725 -7.48 48.68 -13.70
CA MET A 725 -7.51 47.63 -14.72
C MET A 725 -6.36 46.64 -14.48
N LEU A 726 -6.51 45.80 -13.46
CA LEU A 726 -5.57 44.73 -13.10
C LEU A 726 -5.64 43.66 -14.19
N ALA A 727 -4.60 43.56 -15.03
CA ALA A 727 -4.52 42.61 -16.14
C ALA A 727 -4.86 41.17 -15.70
N ASP A 728 -5.52 40.37 -16.54
CA ASP A 728 -6.09 39.06 -16.14
C ASP A 728 -5.05 38.01 -15.68
N GLY A 729 -3.75 38.24 -15.92
CA GLY A 729 -2.66 37.40 -15.44
C GLY A 729 -2.18 37.76 -14.03
N ALA A 730 -2.19 36.80 -13.10
CA ALA A 730 -1.78 37.01 -11.70
C ALA A 730 -0.29 37.35 -11.51
N ASP A 731 0.57 37.09 -12.50
CA ASP A 731 2.00 37.37 -12.45
C ASP A 731 2.32 38.85 -12.71
N ASP A 732 1.70 39.45 -13.74
CA ASP A 732 1.87 40.86 -14.08
C ASP A 732 1.23 41.81 -13.03
N ARG A 733 0.28 41.31 -12.23
CA ARG A 733 -0.46 42.13 -11.23
C ARG A 733 0.43 42.71 -10.14
N PHE A 734 1.38 41.95 -9.60
CA PHE A 734 2.23 42.48 -8.51
C PHE A 734 3.06 43.67 -8.98
N GLU A 735 3.80 43.53 -10.09
CA GLU A 735 4.62 44.61 -10.63
C GLU A 735 3.76 45.81 -11.02
N THR A 736 2.60 45.58 -11.65
CA THR A 736 1.65 46.63 -12.02
C THR A 736 1.17 47.42 -10.81
N VAL A 737 0.74 46.76 -9.72
CA VAL A 737 0.25 47.48 -8.52
C VAL A 737 1.41 48.09 -7.72
N ASN A 738 2.57 47.44 -7.63
CA ASN A 738 3.70 48.04 -6.93
C ASN A 738 4.20 49.32 -7.65
N ALA A 739 4.19 49.33 -8.98
CA ALA A 739 4.46 50.52 -9.80
C ALA A 739 3.41 51.65 -9.63
N LEU A 740 2.21 51.35 -9.10
CA LEU A 740 1.27 52.41 -8.68
C LEU A 740 1.79 53.21 -7.48
N PHE A 741 2.78 52.72 -6.73
CA PHE A 741 3.36 53.43 -5.60
C PHE A 741 4.68 54.16 -5.93
N ASP A 742 5.23 53.96 -7.13
CA ASP A 742 6.45 54.64 -7.56
C ASP A 742 6.25 56.16 -7.69
N ALA A 743 7.36 56.90 -7.62
CA ALA A 743 7.36 58.35 -7.73
C ALA A 743 6.98 58.85 -9.14
N ASP A 744 7.30 58.05 -10.16
CA ASP A 744 7.05 58.35 -11.58
C ASP A 744 5.72 57.77 -12.08
N SER A 745 4.86 57.26 -11.19
CA SER A 745 3.58 56.67 -11.56
C SER A 745 2.66 57.72 -12.22
N THR A 746 2.19 57.41 -13.42
CA THR A 746 1.42 58.36 -14.27
C THR A 746 -0.09 58.31 -14.04
N MET A 747 -0.59 57.34 -13.26
CA MET A 747 -1.99 57.32 -12.84
C MET A 747 -2.23 58.37 -11.75
N PRO A 748 -3.08 59.39 -11.98
CA PRO A 748 -3.45 60.32 -10.91
C PRO A 748 -4.28 59.57 -9.87
N SER A 749 -3.86 59.64 -8.60
CA SER A 749 -4.68 59.21 -7.45
C SER A 749 -5.48 60.39 -6.92
N ASP A 750 -6.78 60.22 -6.72
CA ASP A 750 -7.66 61.21 -6.06
C ASP A 750 -7.25 61.46 -4.61
N LEU A 751 -6.75 60.42 -3.94
CA LEU A 751 -6.33 60.49 -2.55
C LEU A 751 -5.09 59.64 -2.33
N ARG A 752 -4.05 60.22 -1.76
CA ARG A 752 -2.85 59.53 -1.29
C ARG A 752 -2.68 59.77 0.20
N ILE A 753 -2.70 58.72 1.00
CA ILE A 753 -2.49 58.77 2.46
C ILE A 753 -1.17 58.08 2.77
N ARG A 754 -0.33 58.67 3.64
CA ARG A 754 0.91 58.10 4.15
C ARG A 754 0.98 58.23 5.67
N TRP A 755 1.58 57.27 6.35
CA TRP A 755 1.77 57.25 7.80
C TRP A 755 3.13 56.61 8.15
N SER A 756 3.68 56.94 9.33
CA SER A 756 4.98 56.43 9.80
C SER A 756 4.90 55.38 10.91
N ASP A 757 3.83 55.36 11.70
CA ASP A 757 3.81 54.54 12.94
C ASP A 757 2.78 53.42 12.85
N GLY A 758 1.59 53.67 12.29
CA GLY A 758 0.64 52.59 12.04
C GLY A 758 -0.73 52.99 11.50
N MET A 759 -1.54 51.96 11.23
CA MET A 759 -2.92 52.05 10.75
C MET A 759 -3.81 51.11 11.56
N THR A 760 -5.06 51.50 11.80
CA THR A 760 -6.12 50.63 12.33
C THR A 760 -7.41 50.90 11.56
N LEU A 761 -8.07 49.84 11.06
CA LEU A 761 -9.41 49.90 10.46
C LEU A 761 -10.37 49.15 11.38
N THR A 762 -11.51 49.77 11.70
CA THR A 762 -12.60 49.15 12.44
C THR A 762 -13.79 48.92 11.54
N PHE A 763 -14.48 47.81 11.77
CA PHE A 763 -15.63 47.36 11.01
C PHE A 763 -16.88 47.37 11.88
N THR A 764 -18.06 47.25 11.27
CA THR A 764 -19.25 46.84 12.00
C THR A 764 -19.05 45.44 12.54
N GLU A 765 -19.34 45.22 13.82
CA GLU A 765 -19.46 43.86 14.36
C GLU A 765 -20.54 43.10 13.56
N PRO A 766 -20.31 41.83 13.19
CA PRO A 766 -21.30 41.00 12.51
C PRO A 766 -22.47 40.76 13.46
N THR A 767 -23.48 41.62 13.34
CA THR A 767 -24.66 41.63 14.20
C THR A 767 -25.73 40.75 13.57
N ALA A 768 -25.96 39.57 14.16
CA ALA A 768 -27.12 38.76 13.80
C ALA A 768 -28.40 39.57 14.06
N PRO A 769 -29.29 39.76 13.07
CA PRO A 769 -30.46 40.60 13.24
C PRO A 769 -31.37 40.07 14.36
N GLU A 770 -31.67 40.93 15.33
CA GLU A 770 -32.29 40.56 16.61
C GLU A 770 -33.63 39.84 16.41
N GLY A 771 -33.69 38.55 16.76
CA GLY A 771 -34.87 37.69 16.57
C GLY A 771 -34.84 36.79 15.33
N THR A 772 -33.75 36.82 14.55
CA THR A 772 -33.51 35.85 13.46
C THR A 772 -32.83 34.60 14.02
N ASP A 773 -33.16 33.43 13.49
CA ASP A 773 -32.49 32.17 13.83
C ASP A 773 -30.97 32.31 13.55
N PRO A 774 -30.06 31.98 14.48
CA PRO A 774 -28.62 32.04 14.23
C PRO A 774 -28.16 31.19 13.05
N ALA A 775 -28.94 30.20 12.62
CA ALA A 775 -28.69 29.44 11.38
C ALA A 775 -29.08 30.19 10.08
N VAL A 776 -29.62 31.41 10.17
CA VAL A 776 -30.06 32.25 9.04
C VAL A 776 -29.52 33.68 9.19
N VAL A 777 -28.25 33.82 9.58
CA VAL A 777 -27.54 35.09 9.46
C VAL A 777 -27.20 35.31 7.99
N THR A 778 -27.97 36.15 7.29
CA THR A 778 -27.57 36.63 5.96
C THR A 778 -26.24 37.37 6.08
N ASN A 779 -25.18 36.80 5.50
CA ASN A 779 -23.81 37.34 5.51
C ASN A 779 -23.82 38.75 4.93
N THR A 780 -23.95 39.76 5.80
CA THR A 780 -23.99 41.17 5.44
C THR A 780 -22.56 41.66 5.50
N ASP A 781 -22.02 42.09 4.36
CA ASP A 781 -20.61 42.48 4.26
C ASP A 781 -20.28 43.54 5.33
N PRO A 782 -19.30 43.29 6.22
CA PRO A 782 -19.02 44.19 7.30
C PRO A 782 -18.41 45.48 6.75
N ALA A 783 -19.16 46.57 6.91
CA ALA A 783 -18.78 47.89 6.43
C ALA A 783 -17.79 48.55 7.41
N ILE A 784 -16.93 49.42 6.88
CA ILE A 784 -15.91 50.13 7.68
C ILE A 784 -16.61 51.22 8.50
N THR A 785 -16.37 51.23 9.80
CA THR A 785 -16.89 52.20 10.78
C THR A 785 -15.87 53.25 11.19
N GLY A 786 -14.57 52.95 11.02
CA GLY A 786 -13.50 53.85 11.44
C GLY A 786 -12.16 53.51 10.79
N VAL A 787 -11.34 54.54 10.60
CA VAL A 787 -9.98 54.45 10.08
C VAL A 787 -9.10 55.39 10.90
N LEU A 788 -8.06 54.85 11.52
CA LEU A 788 -7.10 55.57 12.34
C LEU A 788 -5.69 55.40 11.77
N PHE A 789 -5.04 56.50 11.42
CA PHE A 789 -3.62 56.53 11.04
C PHE A 789 -2.80 57.24 12.12
N ARG A 790 -1.60 56.74 12.40
CA ARG A 790 -0.68 57.27 13.41
C ARG A 790 0.71 57.52 12.84
N GLY A 791 1.36 58.57 13.33
CA GLY A 791 2.73 58.94 13.01
C GLY A 791 2.82 59.72 11.71
N ASN A 792 3.16 61.01 11.81
CA ASN A 792 3.43 61.93 10.69
C ASN A 792 2.50 61.71 9.49
N VAL A 793 1.19 61.60 9.75
CA VAL A 793 0.18 61.29 8.77
C VAL A 793 0.12 62.41 7.74
N ARG A 794 0.08 62.05 6.46
CA ARG A 794 -0.04 63.01 5.36
C ARG A 794 -1.02 62.50 4.32
N VAL A 795 -2.01 63.34 4.03
CA VAL A 795 -3.02 63.18 2.99
C VAL A 795 -2.70 64.18 1.88
N ASP A 796 -2.49 63.72 0.66
CA ASP A 796 -2.28 64.53 -0.54
C ASP A 796 -3.42 64.20 -1.53
N ALA A 797 -4.17 65.21 -1.99
CA ALA A 797 -5.27 65.12 -2.95
C ALA A 797 -5.17 66.24 -4.02
N PRO A 798 -5.82 66.13 -5.20
CA PRO A 798 -5.79 67.18 -6.23
C PRO A 798 -6.31 68.55 -5.75
N GLU A 799 -7.31 68.54 -4.85
CA GLU A 799 -7.94 69.76 -4.32
C GLU A 799 -7.26 70.28 -3.04
N GLY A 800 -6.32 69.54 -2.44
CA GLY A 800 -5.67 69.98 -1.21
C GLY A 800 -4.76 68.94 -0.55
N SER A 801 -4.02 69.37 0.46
CA SER A 801 -3.15 68.51 1.28
C SER A 801 -3.36 68.76 2.75
N MET A 802 -3.27 67.71 3.57
CA MET A 802 -3.41 67.75 5.01
C MET A 802 -2.31 66.90 5.67
N ALA A 803 -1.76 67.35 6.79
CA ALA A 803 -0.82 66.56 7.59
C ALA A 803 -1.04 66.79 9.09
N GLY A 804 -0.69 65.78 9.90
CA GLY A 804 -0.75 65.81 11.36
C GLY A 804 -0.01 64.64 12.00
N ASP A 805 -0.07 64.48 13.32
CA ASP A 805 0.54 63.35 14.03
C ASP A 805 -0.39 62.13 14.11
N GLU A 806 -1.71 62.35 14.17
CA GLU A 806 -2.75 61.32 14.17
C GLU A 806 -3.96 61.78 13.31
N LEU A 807 -4.61 60.85 12.61
CA LEU A 807 -5.82 61.08 11.82
C LEU A 807 -6.86 59.97 12.10
N ASP A 808 -7.97 60.34 12.73
CA ASP A 808 -9.15 59.51 13.02
C ASP A 808 -10.29 59.91 12.09
N LEU A 809 -10.72 58.99 11.22
CA LEU A 809 -11.86 59.13 10.31
C LEU A 809 -12.97 58.17 10.72
N ALA A 810 -14.03 58.69 11.34
CA ALA A 810 -15.23 57.94 11.65
C ALA A 810 -16.19 57.92 10.46
N LEU A 811 -16.69 56.73 10.15
CA LEU A 811 -17.58 56.44 9.02
C LEU A 811 -18.95 55.99 9.54
N THR A 812 -20.01 56.48 8.91
CA THR A 812 -21.38 55.99 9.10
C THR A 812 -21.75 55.10 7.92
N VAL A 813 -22.26 53.90 8.21
CA VAL A 813 -22.75 52.96 7.21
C VAL A 813 -24.17 53.37 6.80
N GLY A 814 -24.42 53.52 5.51
CA GLY A 814 -25.76 53.76 4.96
C GLY A 814 -26.60 52.49 4.86
N ASP A 815 -27.89 52.64 4.57
CA ASP A 815 -28.83 51.51 4.38
C ASP A 815 -28.46 50.61 3.19
N ASP A 816 -27.59 51.10 2.29
CA ASP A 816 -27.02 50.37 1.14
C ASP A 816 -25.67 49.69 1.46
N GLY A 817 -25.24 49.69 2.73
CA GLY A 817 -23.95 49.16 3.18
C GLY A 817 -22.75 50.07 2.90
N THR A 818 -22.94 51.24 2.29
CA THR A 818 -21.81 52.13 1.95
C THR A 818 -21.32 52.94 3.16
N SER A 819 -20.01 52.91 3.41
CA SER A 819 -19.36 53.72 4.44
C SER A 819 -19.15 55.16 3.97
N SER A 820 -19.90 56.12 4.53
CA SER A 820 -19.74 57.56 4.28
C SER A 820 -19.03 58.25 5.45
N PRO A 821 -18.12 59.22 5.20
CA PRO A 821 -17.42 59.93 6.27
C PRO A 821 -18.39 60.81 7.08
N SER A 822 -18.28 60.75 8.42
CA SER A 822 -19.13 61.49 9.35
C SER A 822 -18.34 62.47 10.21
N ARG A 823 -17.14 62.08 10.66
CA ARG A 823 -16.21 62.92 11.41
C ARG A 823 -14.78 62.61 10.98
N LEU A 824 -14.00 63.64 10.71
CA LEU A 824 -12.54 63.60 10.58
C LEU A 824 -11.95 64.38 11.75
N HIS A 825 -11.01 63.78 12.47
CA HIS A 825 -10.30 64.38 13.59
C HIS A 825 -8.80 64.21 13.35
N VAL A 826 -8.07 65.31 13.29
CA VAL A 826 -6.62 65.33 13.07
C VAL A 826 -5.96 66.06 14.21
N VAL A 827 -4.91 65.47 14.78
CA VAL A 827 -4.25 65.97 16.01
C VAL A 827 -2.75 66.06 15.81
N GLY A 828 -2.14 67.06 16.41
CA GLY A 828 -0.69 67.28 16.47
C GLY A 828 -0.15 67.90 15.20
N ARG A 829 0.37 69.14 15.30
CA ARG A 829 1.06 69.86 14.21
C ARG A 829 0.25 69.93 12.92
N VAL A 830 -1.08 70.05 13.03
CA VAL A 830 -2.00 69.98 11.90
C VAL A 830 -1.74 71.12 10.93
N SER A 831 -1.54 70.77 9.67
CA SER A 831 -1.51 71.72 8.55
C SER A 831 -2.45 71.23 7.47
N ALA A 832 -3.35 72.10 7.00
CA ALA A 832 -4.28 71.82 5.91
C ALA A 832 -4.20 72.95 4.88
N HIS A 833 -4.21 72.59 3.60
CA HIS A 833 -4.06 73.49 2.48
C HIS A 833 -5.00 73.10 1.35
N ASP A 834 -5.70 74.09 0.83
CA ASP A 834 -6.65 74.10 -0.28
C ASP A 834 -6.30 75.37 -1.11
N PRO A 835 -6.53 75.41 -2.43
CA PRO A 835 -6.39 76.61 -3.26
C PRO A 835 -6.92 77.92 -2.64
N ASP A 836 -8.01 77.87 -1.88
CA ASP A 836 -8.66 79.03 -1.25
C ASP A 836 -8.23 79.25 0.22
N LEU A 837 -7.68 78.25 0.91
CA LEU A 837 -7.42 78.32 2.36
C LEU A 837 -6.17 77.56 2.82
N SER A 838 -5.41 78.16 3.73
CA SER A 838 -4.37 77.46 4.49
C SER A 838 -4.62 77.61 5.99
N LEU A 839 -4.57 76.49 6.71
CA LEU A 839 -4.89 76.38 8.13
C LEU A 839 -3.74 75.68 8.87
N TRP A 840 -3.40 76.19 10.05
CA TRP A 840 -2.48 75.55 11.00
C TRP A 840 -3.14 75.52 12.38
N THR A 841 -3.14 74.37 13.04
CA THR A 841 -3.74 74.15 14.37
C THR A 841 -3.09 72.94 15.03
N ASP A 842 -3.23 72.78 16.35
CA ASP A 842 -2.82 71.56 17.05
C ASP A 842 -3.92 70.49 17.05
N ASP A 843 -5.17 70.88 16.78
CA ASP A 843 -6.36 70.03 16.78
C ASP A 843 -7.35 70.53 15.71
N LEU A 844 -7.81 69.64 14.84
CA LEU A 844 -8.76 69.91 13.77
C LEU A 844 -9.87 68.85 13.78
N VAL A 845 -11.10 69.27 14.09
CA VAL A 845 -12.30 68.44 13.97
C VAL A 845 -13.18 68.96 12.84
N VAL A 846 -13.43 68.10 11.86
CA VAL A 846 -14.37 68.32 10.76
C VAL A 846 -15.53 67.35 10.93
N THR A 847 -16.76 67.86 10.97
CA THR A 847 -17.98 67.04 10.93
C THR A 847 -18.61 67.17 9.56
N PHE A 848 -18.67 66.06 8.84
CA PHE A 848 -19.37 66.00 7.56
C PHE A 848 -20.86 65.96 7.82
N ARG A 849 -21.63 66.65 6.97
CA ARG A 849 -23.07 66.40 6.90
C ARG A 849 -23.25 65.17 6.01
N ALA A 850 -24.09 64.24 6.44
CA ALA A 850 -24.64 63.26 5.52
C ALA A 850 -25.18 64.01 4.28
N PRO A 851 -24.94 63.52 3.06
CA PRO A 851 -25.52 64.13 1.88
C PRO A 851 -27.04 64.16 2.07
N GLU A 852 -27.64 65.37 2.09
CA GLU A 852 -29.09 65.49 2.17
C GLU A 852 -29.69 64.70 1.01
N ASP A 853 -30.47 63.67 1.36
CA ASP A 853 -30.98 62.65 0.46
C ASP A 853 -31.62 63.33 -0.76
N ARG A 854 -30.87 63.35 -1.86
CA ARG A 854 -31.15 64.23 -2.98
C ARG A 854 -32.32 63.61 -3.71
N PRO A 855 -33.55 64.15 -3.57
CA PRO A 855 -34.76 63.40 -3.89
C PRO A 855 -34.64 62.90 -5.33
N ALA A 856 -34.72 61.57 -5.47
CA ALA A 856 -34.47 60.88 -6.72
C ALA A 856 -35.15 61.64 -7.86
N LYS A 857 -34.38 62.06 -8.88
CA LYS A 857 -34.91 62.81 -10.02
C LYS A 857 -36.08 62.02 -10.60
N SER A 858 -37.30 62.46 -10.30
CA SER A 858 -38.52 61.91 -10.86
C SER A 858 -38.39 61.96 -12.37
N SER A 859 -38.32 60.80 -13.01
CA SER A 859 -38.38 60.65 -14.45
C SER A 859 -39.77 61.11 -14.92
N VAL A 860 -39.88 62.40 -15.21
CA VAL A 860 -41.01 62.96 -15.97
C VAL A 860 -40.76 62.66 -17.43
N THR A 861 -41.77 62.03 -18.02
CA THR A 861 -41.94 61.44 -19.35
C THR A 861 -41.21 62.14 -20.51
#